data_AF-A0A538F7Z5-F1
#
_entry.id   AF-A0A538F7Z5-F1
#
_cell.length_a   1.000
_cell.length_b   1.000
_cell.length_c   1.000
_cell.angle_alpha   90.00
_cell.angle_beta   90.00
_cell.angle_gamma   90.00
#
_symmetry.space_group_name_H-M   'P 1'
#
loop_
_entity.id
_entity.type
_entity.pdbx_description
1 polymer ?
#
loop_
_entity_poly.entity_id
_entity_poly.type
_entity_poly.pdbx_seq_one_letter_code
_entity_poly.pdbx_strand_id
1 'polypeptide(L)'
;MAGSRERMPQLSTPPCNSHLAAIFWWRADNEEMHEPGQSGRKRPNRSPTRQVGGRPPKSRTRRSSFLQLRQRAPGGPMSESGEEVLGRAELPSGMVTFLMTDVVDSTRLFEDAPKEMCHALARHDTLIEKAAANHGGHVVRPRGEGDSRFLVFARASDAAGAGLAINKLLEEEDWSPLPPLRVRMALHTGEADLRAGDYYGRAPNRCARLRAMAHPGQVLCSEVTALALKEDKPDEAELTDLGWHRLADLSGRHHIYQLSARPVPSFPPQPSLDGVPHNLPMKLTRFVGRDSELTDVAKAVADHRVVTLTGLGGVGKSRLALHVAAEALLRRKDGELGQTVVVELGPMGDAGVVVEYLAGALRVHEEPATPLEETLVKDLRGRETVLVVFDDCEQVLDSVAQLIEHLVGSVPDLRVLSTSRAPLGVAGEYVYRVSPLRAPQEGVPVDHEELAGFEAVELFVDRARRFNPMFTLSAANASPVAELCARLEGIPLAIELAAPRLRALSPNQLSAQLLDDRFRLLTDGPRGAADRHKTLRATMDWSYRHLTEPEQLLLRRLSVFSGGFSLEAAEKVGAGDDQEEADVLPVLIQLVDKSLVMVDTAEPTRYRLLETVRQFVGERLDSSEFDRVRDRHLEWSLLLSEQAPRHFPGSDLHVWLDRLHREYDNLRAALDWAFRPSATEDRGPRMVAALHPFWLIRGRLSEGERWLERGLAHPAAEPVRAELLRGAGNIARASGRTGKARSLWNESAELARSVGDKSGLCAALANLGRLAAELADFPRAQELSTELLEVARDMPDADQQRWDIGAATNLALVAQRRGDYELASILLGYAVREAEGAGLVYAAARARLFTGQTAVERGDATGVSTLEEALAAYQKVGNLAAGAWALNSLGALALEIGQRERASALLDEAMELATQGGDPGVRATVLHTSARLQRKVGHLDEARMLEGESLALRHQIGDMVGIAECLEALAGLDTDHGNQRSATRRFGAAEALRKHLGAPVPPSARNGYERDIGTARAGLDGSAFTEAWEAGRKLDPYKAAAEGPEMWLEERTDDGAGEHYATPEDDSPEDDSPRTPVPD
;
A
#
# COMPACT_ATOMS: atom_id res chain seq x y z
N MET A 1 -47.02 -16.85 -79.19
CA MET A 1 -46.92 -15.54 -78.50
C MET A 1 -47.51 -15.70 -77.12
N ALA A 2 -46.72 -15.56 -76.06
CA ALA A 2 -47.20 -15.55 -74.68
C ALA A 2 -46.20 -14.75 -73.83
N GLY A 3 -46.67 -13.75 -73.09
CA GLY A 3 -45.82 -12.94 -72.22
C GLY A 3 -45.55 -13.64 -70.89
N SER A 4 -44.31 -13.56 -70.42
CA SER A 4 -43.91 -13.98 -69.07
C SER A 4 -43.45 -12.76 -68.27
N ARG A 5 -43.90 -12.68 -67.02
CA ARG A 5 -43.60 -11.57 -66.10
C ARG A 5 -42.12 -11.55 -65.73
N GLU A 6 -41.44 -10.43 -65.97
CA GLU A 6 -40.17 -10.14 -65.30
C GLU A 6 -40.42 -9.91 -63.80
N ARG A 7 -39.58 -10.52 -62.97
CA ARG A 7 -39.55 -10.27 -61.51
C ARG A 7 -38.42 -9.30 -61.23
N MET A 8 -38.65 -8.38 -60.28
CA MET A 8 -37.60 -7.57 -59.68
C MET A 8 -36.44 -8.48 -59.18
N PRO A 9 -35.17 -8.08 -59.38
CA PRO A 9 -34.05 -8.72 -58.70
C PRO A 9 -34.21 -8.52 -57.19
N GLN A 10 -34.03 -9.60 -56.42
CA GLN A 10 -33.86 -9.47 -54.99
C GLN A 10 -32.53 -8.79 -54.70
N LEU A 11 -32.53 -7.72 -53.91
CA LEU A 11 -31.31 -7.20 -53.29
C LEU A 11 -30.75 -8.30 -52.38
N SER A 12 -29.70 -8.96 -52.85
CA SER A 12 -28.93 -9.92 -52.07
C SER A 12 -28.28 -9.20 -50.89
N THR A 13 -28.59 -9.63 -49.67
CA THR A 13 -27.84 -9.24 -48.47
C THR A 13 -26.35 -9.52 -48.69
N PRO A 14 -25.45 -8.56 -48.41
CA PRO A 14 -24.02 -8.83 -48.43
C PRO A 14 -23.67 -9.89 -47.38
N PRO A 15 -22.60 -10.69 -47.58
CA PRO A 15 -22.11 -11.59 -46.54
C PRO A 15 -21.63 -10.78 -45.33
N CYS A 16 -22.01 -11.20 -44.14
CA CYS A 16 -21.61 -10.54 -42.90
C CYS A 16 -20.11 -10.73 -42.62
N ASN A 17 -19.31 -9.70 -42.86
CA ASN A 17 -18.14 -9.38 -42.04
C ASN A 17 -18.52 -8.19 -41.14
N SER A 18 -18.75 -8.47 -39.86
CA SER A 18 -19.33 -7.54 -38.89
C SER A 18 -18.44 -6.33 -38.56
N HIS A 19 -17.12 -6.45 -38.71
CA HIS A 19 -16.15 -5.43 -38.31
C HIS A 19 -16.34 -4.11 -39.09
N LEU A 20 -16.54 -4.22 -40.40
CA LEU A 20 -16.61 -3.05 -41.28
C LEU A 20 -17.99 -2.38 -41.29
N ALA A 21 -19.09 -3.10 -41.07
CA ALA A 21 -20.43 -2.54 -41.23
C ALA A 21 -20.74 -1.39 -40.24
N ALA A 22 -20.29 -1.50 -38.99
CA ALA A 22 -20.49 -0.44 -37.97
C ALA A 22 -19.61 0.81 -38.25
N ILE A 23 -18.41 0.60 -38.77
CA ILE A 23 -17.45 1.67 -39.09
C ILE A 23 -17.78 2.34 -40.44
N PHE A 24 -18.33 1.60 -41.41
CA PHE A 24 -18.83 2.18 -42.67
C PHE A 24 -20.10 3.00 -42.47
N TRP A 25 -20.98 2.63 -41.52
CA TRP A 25 -22.08 3.51 -41.09
C TRP A 25 -21.54 4.86 -40.61
N TRP A 26 -20.47 4.85 -39.81
CA TRP A 26 -19.84 6.07 -39.34
C TRP A 26 -19.23 6.95 -40.47
N ARG A 27 -18.64 6.34 -41.50
CA ARG A 27 -18.20 7.07 -42.71
C ARG A 27 -19.37 7.67 -43.50
N ALA A 28 -20.50 6.98 -43.59
CA ALA A 28 -21.64 7.40 -44.41
C ALA A 28 -22.38 8.63 -43.87
N ASP A 29 -22.64 8.70 -42.56
CA ASP A 29 -23.44 9.79 -41.96
C ASP A 29 -22.77 11.18 -41.99
N ASN A 30 -21.45 11.27 -42.27
CA ASN A 30 -20.75 12.57 -42.37
C ASN A 30 -20.64 13.10 -43.82
N GLU A 31 -20.88 12.30 -44.86
CA GLU A 31 -20.92 12.80 -46.25
C GLU A 31 -22.23 13.55 -46.58
N GLU A 32 -23.32 13.33 -45.82
CA GLU A 32 -24.63 13.98 -46.07
C GLU A 32 -24.88 15.31 -45.31
N MET A 33 -23.89 15.86 -44.58
CA MET A 33 -24.04 17.12 -43.81
C MET A 33 -24.00 18.42 -44.66
N HIS A 34 -24.41 18.33 -45.92
CA HIS A 34 -24.56 19.46 -46.86
C HIS A 34 -25.91 19.46 -47.59
N GLU A 35 -27.04 19.44 -46.87
CA GLU A 35 -28.26 20.24 -47.15
C GLU A 35 -29.40 19.97 -46.13
N PRO A 36 -30.15 20.99 -45.65
CA PRO A 36 -31.25 20.76 -44.69
C PRO A 36 -32.61 20.46 -45.39
N GLY A 37 -32.96 19.17 -45.50
CA GLY A 37 -34.23 18.70 -46.10
C GLY A 37 -35.22 18.09 -45.09
N GLN A 38 -36.46 18.61 -45.02
CA GLN A 38 -37.49 18.15 -44.07
C GLN A 38 -38.22 16.85 -44.49
N SER A 39 -38.17 15.81 -43.64
CA SER A 39 -39.31 14.91 -43.31
C SER A 39 -38.91 13.94 -42.18
N GLY A 40 -39.77 13.33 -41.34
CA GLY A 40 -41.21 13.48 -41.21
C GLY A 40 -42.01 12.17 -41.32
N ARG A 41 -41.92 11.22 -40.36
CA ARG A 41 -43.01 10.23 -40.07
C ARG A 41 -42.81 9.28 -38.85
N LYS A 42 -43.89 9.21 -38.04
CA LYS A 42 -44.56 8.03 -37.45
C LYS A 42 -43.81 6.99 -36.59
N ARG A 43 -44.24 6.91 -35.32
CA ARG A 43 -44.13 5.71 -34.45
C ARG A 43 -44.98 4.53 -34.96
N PRO A 44 -44.57 3.27 -34.71
CA PRO A 44 -45.47 2.14 -34.52
C PRO A 44 -45.60 1.76 -33.02
N ASN A 45 -46.68 1.05 -32.70
CA ASN A 45 -47.02 0.58 -31.35
C ASN A 45 -47.44 -0.89 -31.47
N ARG A 46 -46.90 -1.79 -30.63
CA ARG A 46 -47.58 -2.96 -30.00
C ARG A 46 -46.61 -4.02 -29.48
N SER A 47 -46.87 -4.48 -28.26
CA SER A 47 -46.53 -5.82 -27.77
C SER A 47 -47.56 -6.86 -28.28
N PRO A 48 -47.29 -8.17 -28.13
CA PRO A 48 -48.15 -8.91 -27.20
C PRO A 48 -47.43 -9.98 -26.35
N THR A 49 -48.02 -10.24 -25.19
CA THR A 49 -47.63 -11.28 -24.22
C THR A 49 -48.08 -12.69 -24.63
N ARG A 50 -47.37 -13.72 -24.14
CA ARG A 50 -47.90 -15.09 -24.00
C ARG A 50 -47.50 -15.69 -22.66
N GLN A 51 -48.48 -16.16 -21.89
CA GLN A 51 -48.28 -16.98 -20.69
C GLN A 51 -48.26 -18.47 -21.05
N VAL A 52 -47.44 -19.24 -20.34
CA VAL A 52 -47.75 -20.61 -19.91
C VAL A 52 -47.25 -20.76 -18.47
N GLY A 53 -48.04 -21.35 -17.57
CA GLY A 53 -47.72 -21.40 -16.14
C GLY A 53 -47.32 -22.79 -15.62
N GLY A 54 -46.88 -22.84 -14.36
CA GLY A 54 -46.61 -24.07 -13.61
C GLY A 54 -46.46 -23.78 -12.12
N ARG A 55 -47.21 -24.48 -11.26
CA ARG A 55 -47.14 -24.36 -9.78
C ARG A 55 -46.04 -25.26 -9.19
N PRO A 56 -45.53 -24.96 -7.97
CA PRO A 56 -44.41 -25.66 -7.35
C PRO A 56 -44.83 -26.83 -6.44
N PRO A 57 -43.88 -27.67 -6.00
CA PRO A 57 -44.02 -28.43 -4.76
C PRO A 57 -42.82 -28.29 -3.78
N LYS A 58 -43.08 -28.73 -2.54
CA LYS A 58 -42.30 -28.51 -1.32
C LYS A 58 -41.18 -29.56 -1.08
N SER A 59 -40.15 -29.14 -0.34
CA SER A 59 -39.42 -29.87 0.73
C SER A 59 -39.12 -31.38 0.60
N ARG A 60 -37.86 -31.78 0.80
CA ARG A 60 -37.53 -32.91 1.70
C ARG A 60 -36.07 -32.99 2.18
N THR A 61 -35.95 -33.46 3.42
CA THR A 61 -34.73 -33.74 4.20
C THR A 61 -34.14 -35.14 3.94
N ARG A 62 -32.85 -35.33 4.26
CA ARG A 62 -32.13 -36.54 4.75
C ARG A 62 -30.61 -36.25 4.75
N ARG A 63 -29.71 -36.91 5.50
CA ARG A 63 -29.70 -37.64 6.80
C ARG A 63 -28.25 -38.19 6.98
N SER A 64 -27.64 -38.13 8.17
CA SER A 64 -26.66 -39.16 8.59
C SER A 64 -26.39 -39.16 10.11
N SER A 65 -26.03 -40.34 10.61
CA SER A 65 -25.81 -40.71 12.03
C SER A 65 -24.98 -42.02 12.03
N PHE A 66 -24.49 -42.61 13.12
CA PHE A 66 -24.75 -42.44 14.56
C PHE A 66 -23.57 -43.11 15.31
N LEU A 67 -23.10 -42.60 16.46
CA LEU A 67 -22.45 -43.45 17.49
C LEU A 67 -22.45 -42.77 18.88
N GLN A 68 -22.29 -43.57 19.94
CA GLN A 68 -22.99 -43.36 21.22
C GLN A 68 -22.23 -43.99 22.42
N LEU A 69 -22.65 -43.64 23.65
CA LEU A 69 -22.36 -44.27 24.97
C LEU A 69 -21.08 -43.76 25.69
N ARG A 70 -21.00 -43.63 27.03
CA ARG A 70 -21.93 -44.03 28.12
C ARG A 70 -21.71 -43.21 29.42
N GLN A 71 -22.76 -43.03 30.23
CA GLN A 71 -22.70 -42.46 31.59
C GLN A 71 -22.34 -43.49 32.67
N ARG A 72 -21.78 -43.05 33.81
CA ARG A 72 -22.03 -43.61 35.16
C ARG A 72 -21.58 -42.66 36.29
N ALA A 73 -22.26 -42.72 37.43
CA ALA A 73 -22.02 -42.03 38.71
C ALA A 73 -22.53 -42.94 39.87
N PRO A 74 -22.57 -42.52 41.15
CA PRO A 74 -21.42 -42.27 42.04
C PRO A 74 -21.53 -42.98 43.44
N GLY A 75 -20.50 -42.85 44.30
CA GLY A 75 -20.65 -42.88 45.78
C GLY A 75 -20.03 -44.04 46.60
N GLY A 76 -19.47 -43.70 47.78
CA GLY A 76 -19.02 -44.64 48.84
C GLY A 76 -18.04 -44.00 49.87
N PRO A 77 -18.14 -44.17 51.21
CA PRO A 77 -17.58 -43.20 52.19
C PRO A 77 -16.66 -43.78 53.31
N MET A 78 -16.32 -42.92 54.30
CA MET A 78 -15.64 -43.15 55.62
C MET A 78 -14.09 -43.08 55.64
N SER A 79 -13.40 -42.62 56.69
CA SER A 79 -13.80 -42.00 58.00
C SER A 79 -12.63 -41.21 58.64
N GLU A 80 -12.94 -40.46 59.70
CA GLU A 80 -12.10 -39.50 60.43
C GLU A 80 -10.90 -40.09 61.21
N SER A 81 -9.82 -39.29 61.33
CA SER A 81 -9.17 -38.90 62.60
C SER A 81 -8.08 -37.87 62.28
N GLY A 82 -7.96 -36.81 63.07
CA GLY A 82 -7.17 -35.63 62.68
C GLY A 82 -6.13 -35.19 63.70
N GLU A 83 -5.30 -34.23 63.30
CA GLU A 83 -4.70 -33.21 64.17
C GLU A 83 -4.33 -31.99 63.31
N GLU A 84 -4.30 -30.81 63.92
CA GLU A 84 -4.28 -29.53 63.20
C GLU A 84 -2.90 -29.19 62.60
N VAL A 85 -2.90 -28.82 61.32
CA VAL A 85 -1.86 -27.96 60.72
C VAL A 85 -2.57 -26.81 60.03
N LEU A 86 -2.13 -25.58 60.31
CA LEU A 86 -2.60 -24.37 59.62
C LEU A 86 -2.26 -24.46 58.12
N GLY A 87 -3.21 -24.96 57.33
CA GLY A 87 -3.05 -25.21 55.91
C GLY A 87 -2.86 -23.91 55.13
N ARG A 88 -1.74 -23.80 54.41
CA ARG A 88 -1.68 -22.91 53.25
C ARG A 88 -2.78 -23.33 52.27
N ALA A 89 -3.65 -22.41 51.88
CA ALA A 89 -4.59 -22.68 50.80
C ALA A 89 -3.79 -23.05 49.53
N GLU A 90 -4.03 -24.23 48.97
CA GLU A 90 -3.35 -24.67 47.76
C GLU A 90 -3.81 -23.81 46.57
N LEU A 91 -2.85 -23.15 45.92
CA LEU A 91 -3.12 -22.33 44.74
C LEU A 91 -3.62 -23.23 43.58
N PRO A 92 -4.68 -22.82 42.85
CA PRO A 92 -5.29 -23.66 41.82
C PRO A 92 -4.33 -23.92 40.65
N SER A 93 -4.31 -25.16 40.13
CA SER A 93 -3.41 -25.56 39.04
C SER A 93 -4.18 -26.14 37.85
N GLY A 94 -3.56 -26.10 36.65
CA GLY A 94 -4.21 -26.48 35.40
C GLY A 94 -4.86 -25.29 34.68
N MET A 95 -6.09 -25.45 34.19
CA MET A 95 -6.86 -24.37 33.57
C MET A 95 -7.42 -23.43 34.65
N VAL A 96 -6.90 -22.21 34.72
CA VAL A 96 -7.29 -21.18 35.70
C VAL A 96 -7.61 -19.87 35.00
N THR A 97 -8.28 -18.95 35.71
CA THR A 97 -8.51 -17.57 35.21
C THR A 97 -7.73 -16.58 36.04
N PHE A 98 -6.91 -15.78 35.37
CA PHE A 98 -6.14 -14.68 35.96
C PHE A 98 -6.91 -13.37 35.86
N LEU A 99 -6.83 -12.56 36.90
CA LEU A 99 -7.25 -11.15 36.92
C LEU A 99 -6.04 -10.30 37.32
N MET A 100 -5.68 -9.32 36.50
CA MET A 100 -4.58 -8.39 36.78
C MET A 100 -5.08 -6.95 36.81
N THR A 101 -4.66 -6.17 37.81
CA THR A 101 -5.00 -4.75 37.98
C THR A 101 -3.78 -3.85 37.80
N ASP A 102 -3.99 -2.59 37.43
CA ASP A 102 -2.99 -1.51 37.28
C ASP A 102 -3.60 -0.23 37.87
N VAL A 103 -2.94 0.49 38.78
CA VAL A 103 -3.47 1.77 39.27
C VAL A 103 -3.10 2.88 38.29
N VAL A 104 -4.05 3.75 37.94
CA VAL A 104 -3.84 4.80 36.95
C VAL A 104 -3.12 6.00 37.56
N ASP A 105 -2.13 6.51 36.84
CA ASP A 105 -1.31 7.71 37.16
C ASP A 105 -0.58 7.65 38.50
N SER A 106 -0.38 6.45 39.04
CA SER A 106 0.10 6.25 40.39
C SER A 106 1.50 6.79 40.66
N THR A 107 2.43 6.67 39.72
CA THR A 107 3.78 7.26 39.82
C THR A 107 3.70 8.77 40.08
N ARG A 108 2.87 9.48 39.31
CA ARG A 108 2.65 10.92 39.47
C ARG A 108 1.98 11.26 40.81
N LEU A 109 0.95 10.51 41.19
CA LEU A 109 0.28 10.69 42.50
C LEU A 109 1.23 10.41 43.68
N PHE A 110 2.21 9.52 43.50
CA PHE A 110 3.25 9.24 44.49
C PHE A 110 4.31 10.35 44.57
N GLU A 111 4.60 11.05 43.47
CA GLU A 111 5.46 12.24 43.45
C GLU A 111 4.75 13.46 44.07
N ASP A 112 3.48 13.69 43.71
CA ASP A 112 2.68 14.84 44.15
C ASP A 112 2.27 14.74 45.64
N ALA A 113 1.90 13.54 46.13
CA ALA A 113 1.37 13.33 47.48
C ALA A 113 1.76 11.96 48.11
N PRO A 114 3.06 11.72 48.38
CA PRO A 114 3.57 10.38 48.74
C PRO A 114 2.99 9.75 50.00
N LYS A 115 2.65 10.52 51.03
CA LYS A 115 2.15 9.97 52.31
C LYS A 115 0.69 9.53 52.19
N GLU A 116 -0.09 10.38 51.56
CA GLU A 116 -1.50 10.18 51.25
C GLU A 116 -1.63 8.97 50.30
N MET A 117 -0.79 8.89 49.27
CA MET A 117 -0.76 7.78 48.33
C MET A 117 -0.35 6.44 48.98
N CYS A 118 0.58 6.43 49.95
CA CYS A 118 0.87 5.22 50.73
C CYS A 118 -0.34 4.69 51.52
N HIS A 119 -1.14 5.58 52.12
CA HIS A 119 -2.36 5.19 52.82
C HIS A 119 -3.46 4.73 51.85
N ALA A 120 -3.62 5.42 50.73
CA ALA A 120 -4.60 5.07 49.71
C ALA A 120 -4.30 3.72 49.05
N LEU A 121 -3.04 3.43 48.72
CA LEU A 121 -2.63 2.12 48.19
C LEU A 121 -2.92 0.98 49.19
N ALA A 122 -2.62 1.17 50.48
CA ALA A 122 -2.96 0.16 51.50
C ALA A 122 -4.48 -0.08 51.62
N ARG A 123 -5.30 0.96 51.39
CA ARG A 123 -6.77 0.85 51.38
C ARG A 123 -7.29 0.16 50.11
N HIS A 124 -6.80 0.56 48.94
CA HIS A 124 -7.02 -0.07 47.64
C HIS A 124 -6.74 -1.58 47.69
N ASP A 125 -5.58 -1.94 48.23
CA ASP A 125 -5.12 -3.31 48.40
C ASP A 125 -6.10 -4.14 49.26
N THR A 126 -6.54 -3.57 50.38
CA THR A 126 -7.55 -4.18 51.26
C THR A 126 -8.89 -4.41 50.55
N LEU A 127 -9.31 -3.48 49.69
CA LEU A 127 -10.56 -3.59 48.92
C LEU A 127 -10.46 -4.67 47.83
N ILE A 128 -9.34 -4.75 47.12
CA ILE A 128 -9.09 -5.80 46.12
C ILE A 128 -8.99 -7.18 46.77
N GLU A 129 -8.26 -7.31 47.88
CA GLU A 129 -8.13 -8.57 48.62
C GLU A 129 -9.49 -9.07 49.14
N LYS A 130 -10.32 -8.16 49.66
CA LYS A 130 -11.71 -8.46 50.07
C LYS A 130 -12.58 -8.89 48.89
N ALA A 131 -12.48 -8.20 47.74
CA ALA A 131 -13.25 -8.53 46.55
C ALA A 131 -12.87 -9.90 45.97
N ALA A 132 -11.57 -10.22 45.92
CA ALA A 132 -11.07 -11.52 45.50
C ALA A 132 -11.53 -12.65 46.45
N ALA A 133 -11.33 -12.48 47.77
CA ALA A 133 -11.71 -13.48 48.76
C ALA A 133 -13.21 -13.82 48.75
N ASN A 134 -14.07 -12.80 48.59
CA ASN A 134 -15.53 -12.98 48.48
C ASN A 134 -15.96 -13.79 47.24
N HIS A 135 -15.10 -13.92 46.22
CA HIS A 135 -15.34 -14.68 45.00
C HIS A 135 -14.35 -15.85 44.85
N GLY A 136 -13.79 -16.38 45.95
CA GLY A 136 -12.90 -17.55 45.90
C GLY A 136 -11.58 -17.35 45.15
N GLY A 137 -11.14 -16.10 45.00
CA GLY A 137 -9.87 -15.73 44.38
C GLY A 137 -8.71 -15.71 45.37
N HIS A 138 -7.52 -16.03 44.87
CA HIS A 138 -6.27 -15.97 45.63
C HIS A 138 -5.34 -14.90 45.07
N VAL A 139 -4.69 -14.13 45.95
CA VAL A 139 -3.63 -13.20 45.57
C VAL A 139 -2.31 -13.98 45.45
N VAL A 140 -1.68 -13.93 44.29
CA VAL A 140 -0.46 -14.71 44.01
C VAL A 140 0.77 -14.07 44.66
N ARG A 141 0.87 -12.74 44.60
CA ARG A 141 1.90 -11.94 45.29
C ARG A 141 1.29 -10.68 45.90
N PRO A 142 1.64 -10.26 47.13
CA PRO A 142 1.25 -8.96 47.69
C PRO A 142 1.91 -7.76 47.00
N ARG A 143 2.92 -7.98 46.17
CA ARG A 143 3.57 -6.97 45.30
C ARG A 143 3.90 -7.58 43.94
N GLY A 144 3.26 -7.07 42.89
CA GLY A 144 3.79 -7.13 41.54
C GLY A 144 4.84 -6.03 41.33
N GLU A 145 5.13 -5.71 40.07
CA GLU A 145 5.84 -4.47 39.73
C GLU A 145 4.96 -3.27 40.13
N GLY A 146 5.45 -2.45 41.06
CA GLY A 146 4.71 -1.30 41.61
C GLY A 146 3.51 -1.70 42.46
N ASP A 147 2.33 -1.20 42.10
CA ASP A 147 1.03 -1.29 42.77
C ASP A 147 0.02 -2.21 42.07
N SER A 148 0.46 -2.88 41.00
CA SER A 148 -0.31 -3.86 40.26
C SER A 148 -0.63 -5.08 41.11
N ARG A 149 -1.90 -5.53 41.15
CA ARG A 149 -2.30 -6.77 41.84
C ARG A 149 -2.52 -7.92 40.85
N PHE A 150 -2.03 -9.11 41.24
CA PHE A 150 -2.13 -10.34 40.46
C PHE A 150 -2.95 -11.39 41.22
N LEU A 151 -4.11 -11.73 40.66
CA LEU A 151 -5.12 -12.60 41.25
C LEU A 151 -5.35 -13.83 40.37
N VAL A 152 -5.65 -14.97 41.00
CA VAL A 152 -6.01 -16.22 40.31
C VAL A 152 -7.30 -16.81 40.87
N PHE A 153 -8.11 -17.39 39.98
CA PHE A 153 -9.41 -17.97 40.27
C PHE A 153 -9.54 -19.33 39.58
N ALA A 154 -10.27 -20.26 40.21
CA ALA A 154 -10.57 -21.56 39.63
C ALA A 154 -11.59 -21.48 38.46
N ARG A 155 -12.41 -20.42 38.39
CA ARG A 155 -13.44 -20.23 37.36
C ARG A 155 -13.41 -18.82 36.77
N ALA A 156 -13.93 -18.69 35.56
CA ALA A 156 -14.07 -17.40 34.88
C ALA A 156 -15.20 -16.54 35.49
N SER A 157 -16.31 -17.17 35.89
CA SER A 157 -17.46 -16.52 36.56
C SER A 157 -17.06 -15.84 37.86
N ASP A 158 -16.29 -16.54 38.70
CA ASP A 158 -15.71 -16.05 39.95
C ASP A 158 -14.79 -14.83 39.71
N ALA A 159 -13.88 -14.93 38.74
CA ALA A 159 -12.96 -13.84 38.38
C ALA A 159 -13.69 -12.61 37.81
N ALA A 160 -14.77 -12.82 37.04
CA ALA A 160 -15.62 -11.76 36.52
C ALA A 160 -16.40 -11.06 37.65
N GLY A 161 -16.96 -11.81 38.60
CA GLY A 161 -17.59 -11.25 39.79
C GLY A 161 -16.64 -10.39 40.61
N ALA A 162 -15.42 -10.88 40.84
CA ALA A 162 -14.37 -10.10 41.51
C ALA A 162 -14.02 -8.81 40.77
N GLY A 163 -13.82 -8.85 39.44
CA GLY A 163 -13.52 -7.66 38.64
C GLY A 163 -14.60 -6.58 38.72
N LEU A 164 -15.88 -6.97 38.65
CA LEU A 164 -17.00 -6.04 38.79
C LEU A 164 -17.10 -5.48 40.23
N ALA A 165 -16.88 -6.32 41.25
CA ALA A 165 -16.87 -5.89 42.64
C ALA A 165 -15.71 -4.93 42.96
N ILE A 166 -14.53 -5.11 42.35
CA ILE A 166 -13.39 -4.20 42.50
C ILE A 166 -13.74 -2.81 41.99
N ASN A 167 -14.26 -2.69 40.76
CA ASN A 167 -14.69 -1.39 40.21
C ASN A 167 -15.66 -0.68 41.17
N LYS A 168 -16.72 -1.37 41.59
CA LYS A 168 -17.73 -0.81 42.49
C LYS A 168 -17.15 -0.36 43.84
N LEU A 169 -16.30 -1.17 44.46
CA LEU A 169 -15.68 -0.84 45.75
C LEU A 169 -14.71 0.34 45.66
N LEU A 170 -14.03 0.53 44.53
CA LEU A 170 -13.13 1.68 44.32
C LEU A 170 -13.92 2.96 43.97
N GLU A 171 -15.08 2.84 43.32
CA GLU A 171 -16.01 3.96 43.06
C GLU A 171 -16.78 4.43 44.31
N GLU A 172 -17.09 3.53 45.25
CA GLU A 172 -17.81 3.84 46.50
C GLU A 172 -16.90 4.37 47.63
N GLU A 173 -15.56 4.27 47.51
CA GLU A 173 -14.60 4.69 48.53
C GLU A 173 -14.24 6.19 48.42
N ASP A 174 -14.15 6.88 49.56
CA ASP A 174 -13.68 8.27 49.63
C ASP A 174 -12.14 8.33 49.64
N TRP A 175 -11.55 8.80 48.55
CA TRP A 175 -10.10 8.94 48.36
C TRP A 175 -9.53 10.27 48.83
N SER A 176 -10.35 11.20 49.35
CA SER A 176 -9.94 12.55 49.74
C SER A 176 -8.74 12.53 50.73
N PRO A 177 -7.68 13.33 50.49
CA PRO A 177 -7.60 14.46 49.55
C PRO A 177 -7.13 14.10 48.13
N LEU A 178 -6.92 12.82 47.80
CA LEU A 178 -6.51 12.40 46.45
C LEU A 178 -7.70 12.37 45.48
N PRO A 179 -7.45 12.47 44.16
CA PRO A 179 -8.45 12.13 43.16
C PRO A 179 -8.85 10.64 43.26
N PRO A 180 -10.06 10.25 42.81
CA PRO A 180 -10.51 8.86 42.90
C PRO A 180 -9.58 7.87 42.20
N LEU A 181 -9.09 6.86 42.92
CA LEU A 181 -8.21 5.84 42.35
C LEU A 181 -9.00 4.94 41.41
N ARG A 182 -8.54 4.85 40.15
CA ARG A 182 -9.10 3.97 39.12
C ARG A 182 -8.07 2.91 38.74
N VAL A 183 -8.56 1.72 38.41
CA VAL A 183 -7.72 0.62 37.94
C VAL A 183 -8.02 0.23 36.50
N ARG A 184 -7.01 -0.23 35.76
CA ARG A 184 -7.16 -0.95 34.49
C ARG A 184 -7.15 -2.44 34.79
N MET A 185 -8.09 -3.20 34.22
CA MET A 185 -8.22 -4.63 34.54
C MET A 185 -8.31 -5.51 33.29
N ALA A 186 -7.75 -6.72 33.39
CA ALA A 186 -8.01 -7.76 32.40
C ALA A 186 -8.13 -9.16 32.99
N LEU A 187 -8.85 -10.00 32.25
CA LEU A 187 -9.18 -11.38 32.55
C LEU A 187 -8.72 -12.31 31.43
N HIS A 188 -7.90 -13.32 31.77
CA HIS A 188 -7.50 -14.36 30.83
C HIS A 188 -7.53 -15.76 31.44
N THR A 189 -8.16 -16.68 30.74
CA THR A 189 -8.31 -18.09 31.11
C THR A 189 -7.35 -18.94 30.27
N GLY A 190 -6.52 -19.74 30.93
CA GLY A 190 -5.51 -20.55 30.28
C GLY A 190 -4.84 -21.55 31.22
N GLU A 191 -4.04 -22.45 30.63
CA GLU A 191 -3.25 -23.42 31.38
C GLU A 191 -2.06 -22.73 32.05
N ALA A 192 -1.80 -23.08 33.31
CA ALA A 192 -0.83 -22.40 34.15
C ALA A 192 0.13 -23.36 34.89
N ASP A 193 1.43 -23.12 34.71
CA ASP A 193 2.51 -23.77 35.45
C ASP A 193 2.69 -23.09 36.82
N LEU A 194 2.24 -23.73 37.89
CA LEU A 194 2.54 -23.32 39.26
C LEU A 194 3.94 -23.81 39.66
N ARG A 195 4.86 -22.88 39.98
CA ARG A 195 6.24 -23.19 40.39
C ARG A 195 6.63 -22.32 41.58
N ALA A 196 7.10 -22.94 42.67
CA ALA A 196 7.55 -22.27 43.90
C ALA A 196 6.54 -21.26 44.52
N GLY A 197 5.23 -21.45 44.27
CA GLY A 197 4.17 -20.56 44.78
C GLY A 197 3.78 -19.43 43.84
N ASP A 198 4.24 -19.44 42.58
CA ASP A 198 3.94 -18.41 41.58
C ASP A 198 3.67 -19.02 40.19
N TYR A 199 3.07 -18.24 39.28
CA TYR A 199 2.66 -18.69 37.95
C TYR A 199 3.52 -18.08 36.86
N TYR A 200 4.08 -18.94 36.00
CA TYR A 200 4.91 -18.53 34.87
C TYR A 200 4.33 -19.02 33.53
N GLY A 201 4.55 -18.26 32.46
CA GLY A 201 4.28 -18.70 31.10
C GLY A 201 3.24 -17.87 30.33
N ARG A 202 2.61 -18.50 29.34
CA ARG A 202 1.84 -17.79 28.30
C ARG A 202 0.56 -17.10 28.83
N ALA A 203 -0.11 -17.73 29.79
CA ALA A 203 -1.39 -17.23 30.32
C ALA A 203 -1.24 -15.92 31.13
N PRO A 204 -0.40 -15.82 32.18
CA PRO A 204 -0.22 -14.56 32.91
C PRO A 204 0.31 -13.43 32.01
N ASN A 205 1.28 -13.71 31.12
CA ASN A 205 1.80 -12.71 30.19
C ASN A 205 0.72 -12.16 29.24
N ARG A 206 -0.18 -13.01 28.74
CA ARG A 206 -1.32 -12.57 27.91
C ARG A 206 -2.32 -11.75 28.71
N CYS A 207 -2.55 -12.07 29.98
CA CYS A 207 -3.38 -11.27 30.87
C CYS A 207 -2.79 -9.86 31.08
N ALA A 208 -1.48 -9.76 31.34
CA ALA A 208 -0.78 -8.48 31.50
C ALA A 208 -0.83 -7.61 30.22
N ARG A 209 -0.64 -8.20 29.04
CA ARG A 209 -0.73 -7.48 27.76
C ARG A 209 -2.17 -7.05 27.44
N LEU A 210 -3.18 -7.83 27.82
CA LEU A 210 -4.58 -7.43 27.69
C LEU A 210 -4.94 -6.27 28.63
N ARG A 211 -4.44 -6.30 29.88
CA ARG A 211 -4.61 -5.23 30.88
C ARG A 211 -4.05 -3.90 30.40
N ALA A 212 -2.93 -3.91 29.69
CA ALA A 212 -2.28 -2.70 29.17
C ALA A 212 -3.14 -1.92 28.16
N MET A 213 -4.08 -2.59 27.46
CA MET A 213 -5.03 -1.91 26.57
C MET A 213 -6.22 -1.28 27.30
N ALA A 214 -6.59 -1.81 28.47
CA ALA A 214 -7.78 -1.40 29.19
C ALA A 214 -7.71 0.07 29.62
N HIS A 215 -8.83 0.78 29.48
CA HIS A 215 -8.98 2.14 29.98
C HIS A 215 -9.22 2.18 31.51
N PRO A 216 -9.04 3.34 32.18
CA PRO A 216 -9.28 3.46 33.62
C PRO A 216 -10.74 3.11 33.98
N GLY A 217 -10.94 2.10 34.81
CA GLY A 217 -12.25 1.52 35.16
C GLY A 217 -12.76 0.43 34.21
N GLN A 218 -12.02 0.09 33.15
CA GLN A 218 -12.42 -0.93 32.17
C GLN A 218 -11.88 -2.31 32.58
N VAL A 219 -12.72 -3.35 32.40
CA VAL A 219 -12.31 -4.76 32.49
C VAL A 219 -12.36 -5.39 31.10
N LEU A 220 -11.23 -5.90 30.61
CA LEU A 220 -11.15 -6.61 29.33
C LEU A 220 -11.05 -8.13 29.52
N CYS A 221 -11.68 -8.90 28.64
CA CYS A 221 -11.68 -10.35 28.63
C CYS A 221 -11.12 -10.88 27.31
N SER A 222 -10.24 -11.88 27.40
CA SER A 222 -9.84 -12.65 26.23
C SER A 222 -11.00 -13.50 25.68
N GLU A 223 -10.97 -13.85 24.38
CA GLU A 223 -11.94 -14.74 23.74
C GLU A 223 -12.24 -16.03 24.55
N VAL A 224 -11.20 -16.72 25.04
CA VAL A 224 -11.34 -17.96 25.82
C VAL A 224 -12.13 -17.72 27.12
N THR A 225 -11.88 -16.60 27.79
CA THR A 225 -12.62 -16.18 28.99
C THR A 225 -14.05 -15.77 28.66
N ALA A 226 -14.26 -15.04 27.57
CA ALA A 226 -15.59 -14.64 27.12
C ALA A 226 -16.44 -15.83 26.66
N LEU A 227 -15.83 -16.89 26.12
CA LEU A 227 -16.51 -18.16 25.82
C LEU A 227 -16.92 -18.88 27.10
N ALA A 228 -16.02 -18.99 28.10
CA ALA A 228 -16.37 -19.57 29.40
C ALA A 228 -17.51 -18.78 30.09
N LEU A 229 -17.47 -17.44 30.02
CA LEU A 229 -18.52 -16.57 30.56
C LEU A 229 -19.84 -16.61 29.76
N LYS A 230 -19.87 -17.13 28.53
CA LYS A 230 -21.13 -17.39 27.81
C LYS A 230 -21.85 -18.63 28.36
N GLU A 231 -21.15 -19.54 29.03
CA GLU A 231 -21.72 -20.73 29.68
C GLU A 231 -22.09 -20.48 31.15
N ASP A 232 -21.27 -19.72 31.88
CA ASP A 232 -21.48 -19.37 33.29
C ASP A 232 -20.99 -17.92 33.56
N LYS A 233 -21.92 -16.98 33.79
CA LYS A 233 -21.61 -15.57 34.15
C LYS A 233 -22.41 -15.11 35.38
N PRO A 234 -21.88 -14.13 36.15
CA PRO A 234 -22.68 -13.39 37.12
C PRO A 234 -23.91 -12.74 36.46
N ASP A 235 -25.03 -12.62 37.20
CA ASP A 235 -26.27 -12.04 36.68
C ASP A 235 -26.09 -10.59 36.20
N GLU A 236 -25.35 -9.80 36.98
CA GLU A 236 -25.07 -8.37 36.73
C GLU A 236 -24.10 -8.11 35.56
N ALA A 237 -23.38 -9.14 35.09
CA ALA A 237 -22.35 -9.03 34.07
C ALA A 237 -22.90 -8.98 32.64
N GLU A 238 -22.44 -8.02 31.84
CA GLU A 238 -22.55 -8.01 30.37
C GLU A 238 -21.18 -8.15 29.71
N LEU A 239 -21.18 -8.79 28.54
CA LEU A 239 -20.05 -8.89 27.64
C LEU A 239 -20.34 -8.11 26.36
N THR A 240 -19.53 -7.09 26.08
CA THR A 240 -19.57 -6.36 24.81
C THR A 240 -18.43 -6.85 23.93
N ASP A 241 -18.73 -7.23 22.69
CA ASP A 241 -17.72 -7.63 21.72
C ASP A 241 -16.98 -6.39 21.20
N LEU A 242 -15.65 -6.33 21.37
CA LEU A 242 -14.82 -5.23 20.87
C LEU A 242 -14.11 -5.62 19.55
N GLY A 243 -14.31 -6.83 19.04
CA GLY A 243 -13.72 -7.30 17.80
C GLY A 243 -12.25 -7.75 17.91
N TRP A 244 -11.56 -7.75 16.77
CA TRP A 244 -10.22 -8.29 16.61
C TRP A 244 -9.13 -7.21 16.75
N HIS A 245 -8.21 -7.39 17.69
CA HIS A 245 -7.11 -6.45 17.98
C HIS A 245 -5.75 -7.12 17.91
N ARG A 246 -4.69 -6.36 17.61
CA ARG A 246 -3.29 -6.83 17.73
C ARG A 246 -2.74 -6.46 19.11
N LEU A 247 -2.30 -7.46 19.87
CA LEU A 247 -1.64 -7.27 21.16
C LEU A 247 -0.13 -7.09 20.97
N ALA A 248 0.51 -6.25 21.77
CA ALA A 248 1.97 -6.11 21.78
C ALA A 248 2.67 -7.45 22.10
N ASP A 249 3.77 -7.73 21.39
CA ASP A 249 4.61 -8.94 21.47
C ASP A 249 3.93 -10.30 21.19
N LEU A 250 2.68 -10.30 20.73
CA LEU A 250 1.93 -11.52 20.43
C LEU A 250 1.63 -11.65 18.93
N SER A 251 1.78 -12.87 18.42
CA SER A 251 1.55 -13.18 17.01
C SER A 251 0.05 -13.36 16.71
N GLY A 252 -0.48 -12.56 15.79
CA GLY A 252 -1.85 -12.67 15.28
C GLY A 252 -2.80 -11.61 15.83
N ARG A 253 -4.06 -11.65 15.39
CA ARG A 253 -5.15 -10.88 15.99
C ARG A 253 -5.81 -11.72 17.09
N HIS A 254 -6.26 -11.04 18.14
CA HIS A 254 -6.97 -11.62 19.28
C HIS A 254 -8.36 -11.00 19.40
N HIS A 255 -9.39 -11.83 19.60
CA HIS A 255 -10.73 -11.34 19.86
C HIS A 255 -10.85 -10.88 21.31
N ILE A 256 -11.29 -9.64 21.52
CA ILE A 256 -11.36 -9.00 22.84
C ILE A 256 -12.82 -8.63 23.16
N TYR A 257 -13.19 -8.86 24.41
CA TYR A 257 -14.48 -8.48 24.97
C TYR A 257 -14.29 -7.48 26.11
N GLN A 258 -15.24 -6.58 26.31
CA GLN A 258 -15.37 -5.82 27.56
C GLN A 258 -16.30 -6.57 28.50
N LEU A 259 -15.93 -6.65 29.78
CA LEU A 259 -16.80 -7.05 30.88
C LEU A 259 -17.26 -5.81 31.66
N SER A 260 -18.56 -5.71 31.94
CA SER A 260 -19.12 -4.57 32.68
C SER A 260 -20.40 -4.93 33.42
N ALA A 261 -20.72 -4.18 34.48
CA ALA A 261 -22.04 -4.20 35.10
C ALA A 261 -23.04 -3.38 34.27
N ARG A 262 -24.35 -3.60 34.45
CA ARG A 262 -25.39 -2.74 33.85
C ARG A 262 -25.58 -1.43 34.64
N PRO A 263 -25.72 -0.26 33.99
CA PRO A 263 -25.63 -0.03 32.55
C PRO A 263 -24.18 -0.04 32.05
N VAL A 264 -23.97 -0.55 30.83
CA VAL A 264 -22.62 -0.68 30.23
C VAL A 264 -21.96 0.70 30.08
N PRO A 265 -20.81 0.95 30.73
CA PRO A 265 -20.04 2.17 30.53
C PRO A 265 -19.40 2.18 29.14
N SER A 266 -19.50 3.33 28.48
CA SER A 266 -18.82 3.60 27.21
C SER A 266 -17.38 4.03 27.46
N PHE A 267 -16.45 3.47 26.69
CA PHE A 267 -15.04 3.85 26.70
C PHE A 267 -14.57 4.16 25.27
N PRO A 268 -13.44 4.88 25.11
CA PRO A 268 -12.83 5.10 23.79
C PRO A 268 -12.49 3.79 23.05
N PRO A 269 -12.26 3.87 21.72
CA PRO A 269 -11.70 2.76 20.95
C PRO A 269 -10.38 2.29 21.55
N GLN A 270 -10.19 0.97 21.58
CA GLN A 270 -9.01 0.36 22.18
C GLN A 270 -7.73 0.77 21.44
N PRO A 271 -6.62 1.03 22.15
CA PRO A 271 -5.32 1.30 21.51
C PRO A 271 -4.81 0.03 20.84
N SER A 272 -4.99 -0.05 19.52
CA SER A 272 -4.57 -1.16 18.66
C SER A 272 -3.63 -0.64 17.57
N LEU A 273 -2.64 -1.45 17.22
CA LEU A 273 -1.73 -1.17 16.10
C LEU A 273 -2.47 -1.02 14.76
N ASP A 274 -3.64 -1.64 14.61
CA ASP A 274 -4.46 -1.53 13.39
C ASP A 274 -5.10 -0.11 13.19
N GLY A 275 -4.91 0.85 14.12
CA GLY A 275 -5.62 2.15 14.15
C GLY A 275 -4.78 3.42 13.87
N VAL A 276 -3.50 3.33 13.53
CA VAL A 276 -2.63 4.48 13.22
C VAL A 276 -1.76 4.15 11.99
N PRO A 277 -1.54 5.08 11.02
CA PRO A 277 -0.69 4.82 9.86
C PRO A 277 0.77 4.57 10.27
N HIS A 278 1.20 3.31 10.20
CA HIS A 278 2.57 2.87 10.46
C HIS A 278 3.00 1.79 9.45
N ASN A 279 4.31 1.62 9.25
CA ASN A 279 4.89 0.57 8.42
C ASN A 279 5.81 -0.41 9.19
N LEU A 280 5.79 -0.36 10.54
CA LEU A 280 6.56 -1.26 11.42
C LEU A 280 6.46 -2.75 10.98
N PRO A 281 7.59 -3.45 10.77
CA PRO A 281 7.59 -4.83 10.27
C PRO A 281 7.13 -5.85 11.31
N MET A 282 6.47 -6.92 10.84
CA MET A 282 5.96 -8.01 11.70
C MET A 282 7.11 -8.86 12.27
N LYS A 283 7.23 -8.90 13.61
CA LYS A 283 8.28 -9.66 14.30
C LYS A 283 7.84 -11.11 14.57
N LEU A 284 8.50 -12.05 13.90
CA LEU A 284 8.27 -13.51 14.04
C LEU A 284 9.04 -14.16 15.22
N THR A 285 9.78 -13.36 15.99
CA THR A 285 10.61 -13.86 17.10
C THR A 285 10.47 -12.97 18.33
N ARG A 286 10.34 -13.57 19.52
CA ARG A 286 10.26 -12.86 20.81
C ARG A 286 11.50 -11.99 21.02
N PHE A 287 11.29 -10.76 21.48
CA PHE A 287 12.35 -9.90 22.02
C PHE A 287 12.66 -10.32 23.46
N VAL A 288 13.94 -10.35 23.81
CA VAL A 288 14.44 -10.98 25.06
C VAL A 288 15.48 -10.05 25.68
N GLY A 289 15.29 -9.73 26.96
CA GLY A 289 16.07 -8.74 27.70
C GLY A 289 15.82 -7.28 27.29
N ARG A 290 16.59 -6.37 27.89
CA ARG A 290 16.69 -4.93 27.61
C ARG A 290 15.52 -4.05 28.03
N ASP A 291 14.83 -4.40 29.11
CA ASP A 291 13.77 -3.55 29.68
C ASP A 291 14.32 -2.18 30.13
N SER A 292 15.57 -2.14 30.60
CA SER A 292 16.32 -0.90 30.88
C SER A 292 16.54 -0.05 29.63
N GLU A 293 17.16 -0.60 28.59
CA GLU A 293 17.50 0.17 27.38
C GLU A 293 16.27 0.55 26.56
N LEU A 294 15.17 -0.22 26.62
CA LEU A 294 13.87 0.21 26.09
C LEU A 294 13.39 1.49 26.79
N THR A 295 13.41 1.50 28.12
CA THR A 295 13.00 2.65 28.93
C THR A 295 13.90 3.87 28.68
N ASP A 296 15.22 3.69 28.67
CA ASP A 296 16.19 4.76 28.47
C ASP A 296 16.11 5.35 27.05
N VAL A 297 15.96 4.53 26.01
CA VAL A 297 15.85 5.01 24.63
C VAL A 297 14.48 5.64 24.38
N ALA A 298 13.39 5.09 24.92
CA ALA A 298 12.08 5.73 24.84
C ALA A 298 12.09 7.12 25.49
N LYS A 299 12.73 7.25 26.66
CA LYS A 299 12.96 8.55 27.30
C LYS A 299 13.83 9.47 26.44
N ALA A 300 14.95 8.98 25.90
CA ALA A 300 15.81 9.79 25.03
C ALA A 300 15.07 10.32 23.79
N VAL A 301 14.16 9.53 23.20
CA VAL A 301 13.32 9.96 22.07
C VAL A 301 12.26 10.99 22.49
N ALA A 302 11.82 11.00 23.75
CA ALA A 302 10.94 12.04 24.32
C ALA A 302 11.71 13.34 24.68
N ASP A 303 12.92 13.22 25.21
CA ASP A 303 13.77 14.35 25.63
C ASP A 303 14.54 15.02 24.46
N HIS A 304 14.81 14.30 23.37
CA HIS A 304 15.64 14.77 22.25
C HIS A 304 14.98 14.60 20.88
N ARG A 305 15.30 15.50 19.94
CA ARG A 305 14.76 15.50 18.57
C ARG A 305 15.49 14.57 17.61
N VAL A 306 16.78 14.30 17.85
CA VAL A 306 17.59 13.37 17.05
C VAL A 306 18.28 12.41 18.02
N VAL A 307 17.95 11.13 17.94
CA VAL A 307 18.56 10.07 18.75
C VAL A 307 19.21 9.04 17.84
N THR A 308 20.48 8.75 18.05
CA THR A 308 21.21 7.74 17.26
C THR A 308 21.63 6.57 18.15
N LEU A 309 21.10 5.38 17.83
CA LEU A 309 21.54 4.11 18.42
C LEU A 309 22.85 3.69 17.76
N THR A 310 23.94 3.80 18.52
CA THR A 310 25.27 3.34 18.13
C THR A 310 25.62 2.03 18.84
N GLY A 311 26.43 1.19 18.19
CA GLY A 311 26.82 -0.09 18.76
C GLY A 311 27.32 -1.08 17.72
N LEU A 312 27.80 -2.23 18.20
CA LEU A 312 28.44 -3.25 17.38
C LEU A 312 27.47 -3.88 16.36
N GLY A 313 28.01 -4.39 15.25
CA GLY A 313 27.23 -5.21 14.32
C GLY A 313 26.61 -6.41 15.03
N GLY A 314 25.33 -6.69 14.78
CA GLY A 314 24.62 -7.79 15.43
C GLY A 314 24.21 -7.56 16.90
N VAL A 315 24.49 -6.38 17.48
CA VAL A 315 24.07 -6.03 18.86
C VAL A 315 22.56 -5.75 18.99
N GLY A 316 21.79 -5.77 17.89
CA GLY A 316 20.33 -5.66 17.91
C GLY A 316 19.76 -4.22 17.91
N LYS A 317 20.53 -3.21 17.46
CA LYS A 317 20.10 -1.80 17.38
C LYS A 317 18.76 -1.63 16.65
N SER A 318 18.66 -2.19 15.44
CA SER A 318 17.45 -2.25 14.61
C SER A 318 16.25 -2.80 15.37
N ARG A 319 16.41 -3.95 16.04
CA ARG A 319 15.33 -4.51 16.85
C ARG A 319 14.97 -3.64 18.04
N LEU A 320 15.92 -2.97 18.70
CA LEU A 320 15.65 -2.05 19.80
C LEU A 320 14.87 -0.82 19.32
N ALA A 321 15.33 -0.14 18.26
CA ALA A 321 14.64 0.99 17.65
C ALA A 321 13.20 0.63 17.24
N LEU A 322 13.02 -0.52 16.59
CA LEU A 322 11.70 -1.02 16.20
C LEU A 322 10.79 -1.42 17.37
N HIS A 323 11.30 -1.63 18.60
CA HIS A 323 10.44 -1.81 19.78
C HIS A 323 10.08 -0.46 20.40
N VAL A 324 11.03 0.45 20.55
CA VAL A 324 10.77 1.83 21.02
C VAL A 324 9.75 2.52 20.12
N ALA A 325 9.88 2.40 18.80
CA ALA A 325 8.94 2.95 17.82
C ALA A 325 7.52 2.34 17.93
N ALA A 326 7.42 1.04 18.22
CA ALA A 326 6.14 0.38 18.43
C ALA A 326 5.49 0.77 19.77
N GLU A 327 6.30 1.00 20.80
CA GLU A 327 5.83 1.45 22.11
C GLU A 327 5.40 2.92 22.10
N ALA A 328 6.16 3.79 21.43
CA ALA A 328 5.80 5.19 21.20
C ALA A 328 4.42 5.31 20.54
N LEU A 329 4.14 4.48 19.53
CA LEU A 329 2.86 4.41 18.84
C LEU A 329 1.69 4.01 19.76
N LEU A 330 1.94 3.19 20.78
CA LEU A 330 0.92 2.70 21.72
C LEU A 330 0.67 3.65 22.91
N ARG A 331 1.65 4.49 23.28
CA ARG A 331 1.59 5.43 24.41
C ARG A 331 0.84 6.75 24.12
N ARG A 332 -0.01 6.78 23.07
CA ARG A 332 -0.72 7.95 22.48
C ARG A 332 -1.45 8.94 23.42
N LYS A 333 -1.57 8.70 24.73
CA LYS A 333 -2.48 9.49 25.60
C LYS A 333 -2.03 10.91 25.96
N ASP A 334 -0.74 11.24 25.86
CA ASP A 334 -0.20 12.51 26.34
C ASP A 334 0.40 13.41 25.24
N GLY A 335 -0.07 13.28 24.00
CA GLY A 335 0.14 14.29 22.94
C GLY A 335 1.54 14.42 22.33
N GLU A 336 2.47 13.50 22.63
CA GLU A 336 3.88 13.66 22.21
C GLU A 336 4.23 13.10 20.82
N LEU A 337 3.47 12.15 20.25
CA LEU A 337 3.74 11.54 18.93
C LEU A 337 2.44 11.10 18.21
N GLY A 338 2.21 11.62 17.00
CA GLY A 338 1.03 11.37 16.15
C GLY A 338 1.24 10.35 15.03
N GLN A 339 2.44 10.25 14.46
CA GLN A 339 2.77 9.26 13.41
C GLN A 339 4.14 8.60 13.67
N THR A 340 4.31 7.33 13.26
CA THR A 340 5.61 6.64 13.31
C THR A 340 5.89 5.88 12.01
N VAL A 341 7.03 6.19 11.39
CA VAL A 341 7.44 5.64 10.09
C VAL A 341 8.88 5.12 10.17
N VAL A 342 9.12 3.93 9.62
CA VAL A 342 10.44 3.30 9.48
C VAL A 342 10.92 3.47 8.05
N VAL A 343 12.17 3.87 7.89
CA VAL A 343 12.91 3.93 6.64
C VAL A 343 14.04 2.93 6.74
N GLU A 344 13.86 1.74 6.15
CA GLU A 344 14.91 0.73 6.03
C GLU A 344 15.83 1.13 4.87
N LEU A 345 17.05 1.59 5.17
CA LEU A 345 18.01 2.03 4.15
C LEU A 345 18.77 0.82 3.60
N GLY A 346 18.69 0.62 2.28
CA GLY A 346 19.45 -0.41 1.59
C GLY A 346 20.93 -0.03 1.38
N PRO A 347 21.77 -0.97 0.90
CA PRO A 347 23.18 -0.72 0.59
C PRO A 347 23.37 0.06 -0.72
N MET A 348 22.84 1.29 -0.80
CA MET A 348 22.93 2.19 -1.96
C MET A 348 23.37 3.58 -1.52
N GLY A 349 24.39 4.14 -2.18
CA GLY A 349 25.20 5.26 -1.65
C GLY A 349 24.94 6.64 -2.28
N ASP A 350 23.68 7.05 -2.49
CA ASP A 350 23.36 8.37 -3.06
C ASP A 350 22.29 9.11 -2.24
N ALA A 351 22.39 10.44 -2.16
CA ALA A 351 21.56 11.28 -1.31
C ALA A 351 20.12 11.43 -1.84
N GLY A 352 19.94 11.56 -3.15
CA GLY A 352 18.60 11.65 -3.75
C GLY A 352 17.74 10.42 -3.48
N VAL A 353 18.38 9.26 -3.32
CA VAL A 353 17.72 7.98 -2.99
C VAL A 353 17.13 8.01 -1.57
N VAL A 354 17.84 8.56 -0.57
CA VAL A 354 17.35 8.65 0.82
C VAL A 354 16.05 9.45 0.91
N VAL A 355 15.93 10.52 0.13
CA VAL A 355 14.72 11.35 0.02
C VAL A 355 13.55 10.55 -0.56
N GLU A 356 13.77 9.75 -1.62
CA GLU A 356 12.75 8.86 -2.20
C GLU A 356 12.30 7.76 -1.21
N TYR A 357 13.22 7.17 -0.45
CA TYR A 357 12.90 6.17 0.57
C TYR A 357 12.03 6.75 1.70
N LEU A 358 12.36 7.97 2.18
CA LEU A 358 11.55 8.67 3.17
C LEU A 358 10.16 9.04 2.62
N ALA A 359 10.09 9.56 1.39
CA ALA A 359 8.84 9.89 0.72
C ALA A 359 7.93 8.68 0.53
N GLY A 360 8.47 7.56 0.03
CA GLY A 360 7.73 6.30 -0.10
C GLY A 360 7.20 5.78 1.24
N ALA A 361 7.97 5.94 2.32
CA ALA A 361 7.57 5.52 3.66
C ALA A 361 6.49 6.44 4.28
N LEU A 362 6.55 7.75 4.03
CA LEU A 362 5.54 8.75 4.45
C LEU A 362 4.32 8.84 3.50
N ARG A 363 4.38 8.15 2.35
CA ARG A 363 3.45 8.21 1.20
C ARG A 363 3.32 9.59 0.54
N VAL A 364 4.37 10.40 0.64
CA VAL A 364 4.48 11.70 -0.04
C VAL A 364 4.90 11.48 -1.49
N HIS A 365 4.26 12.17 -2.41
CA HIS A 365 4.55 12.14 -3.83
C HIS A 365 4.96 13.55 -4.27
N GLU A 366 5.90 13.66 -5.20
CA GLU A 366 6.41 14.94 -5.70
C GLU A 366 5.30 15.77 -6.36
N GLU A 367 5.14 17.03 -5.95
CA GLU A 367 4.19 17.94 -6.60
C GLU A 367 4.74 18.45 -7.94
N PRO A 368 3.92 18.60 -9.00
CA PRO A 368 4.39 19.16 -10.26
C PRO A 368 5.04 20.55 -10.08
N ALA A 369 6.32 20.63 -10.52
CA ALA A 369 7.21 21.79 -10.39
C ALA A 369 7.69 22.17 -8.97
N THR A 370 7.57 21.26 -7.99
CA THR A 370 8.17 21.43 -6.65
C THR A 370 9.08 20.23 -6.35
N PRO A 371 10.35 20.40 -5.97
CA PRO A 371 11.22 19.28 -5.62
C PRO A 371 10.65 18.38 -4.52
N LEU A 372 10.91 17.08 -4.59
CA LEU A 372 10.43 16.11 -3.60
C LEU A 372 10.80 16.46 -2.14
N GLU A 373 11.99 17.01 -1.91
CA GLU A 373 12.45 17.42 -0.56
C GLU A 373 11.65 18.60 0.00
N GLU A 374 11.35 19.62 -0.82
CA GLU A 374 10.47 20.73 -0.41
C GLU A 374 9.03 20.25 -0.19
N THR A 375 8.56 19.32 -1.02
CA THR A 375 7.25 18.68 -0.87
C THR A 375 7.15 17.90 0.45
N LEU A 376 8.21 17.19 0.84
CA LEU A 376 8.33 16.51 2.13
C LEU A 376 8.29 17.48 3.31
N VAL A 377 9.02 18.60 3.25
CA VAL A 377 9.00 19.63 4.31
C VAL A 377 7.60 20.25 4.44
N LYS A 378 6.92 20.52 3.32
CA LYS A 378 5.55 21.06 3.28
C LYS A 378 4.54 20.08 3.91
N ASP A 379 4.59 18.81 3.53
CA ASP A 379 3.74 17.75 4.08
C ASP A 379 3.99 17.53 5.58
N LEU A 380 5.26 17.38 5.99
CA LEU A 380 5.62 17.13 7.40
C LEU A 380 5.24 18.30 8.32
N ARG A 381 5.22 19.55 7.83
CA ARG A 381 4.69 20.71 8.58
C ARG A 381 3.17 20.68 8.75
N GLY A 382 2.45 19.96 7.90
CA GLY A 382 0.99 19.79 8.00
C GLY A 382 0.56 18.64 8.91
N ARG A 383 1.50 17.85 9.44
CA ARG A 383 1.24 16.71 10.32
C ARG A 383 1.50 17.06 11.79
N GLU A 384 0.79 16.39 12.70
CA GLU A 384 1.17 16.34 14.12
C GLU A 384 2.52 15.63 14.30
N THR A 385 3.12 15.70 15.50
CA THR A 385 4.48 15.24 15.81
C THR A 385 4.84 13.87 15.21
N VAL A 386 5.85 13.81 14.34
CA VAL A 386 6.23 12.60 13.59
C VAL A 386 7.52 11.99 14.14
N LEU A 387 7.53 10.68 14.38
CA LEU A 387 8.75 9.89 14.62
C LEU A 387 9.18 9.17 13.34
N VAL A 388 10.33 9.54 12.80
CA VAL A 388 10.98 8.84 11.69
C VAL A 388 12.13 7.97 12.22
N VAL A 389 12.12 6.68 11.87
CA VAL A 389 13.15 5.72 12.28
C VAL A 389 14.00 5.36 11.05
N PHE A 390 15.26 5.78 11.00
CA PHE A 390 16.18 5.36 9.94
C PHE A 390 17.00 4.14 10.40
N ASP A 391 16.83 2.99 9.73
CA ASP A 391 17.59 1.78 10.04
C ASP A 391 18.72 1.57 9.01
N ASP A 392 19.88 1.08 9.48
CA ASP A 392 21.09 0.79 8.68
C ASP A 392 21.75 2.03 8.00
N CYS A 393 21.82 3.18 8.71
CA CYS A 393 22.39 4.44 8.20
C CYS A 393 23.88 4.37 7.81
N GLU A 394 24.56 3.27 8.17
CA GLU A 394 26.01 3.08 8.10
C GLU A 394 26.60 3.03 6.68
N GLN A 395 25.79 2.94 5.62
CA GLN A 395 26.22 3.02 4.21
C GLN A 395 26.06 4.43 3.60
N VAL A 396 25.28 5.32 4.24
CA VAL A 396 24.84 6.63 3.70
C VAL A 396 24.89 7.73 4.76
N LEU A 397 25.87 7.67 5.66
CA LEU A 397 25.96 8.56 6.83
C LEU A 397 25.86 10.04 6.49
N ASP A 398 26.66 10.51 5.52
CA ASP A 398 26.70 11.93 5.14
C ASP A 398 25.37 12.40 4.54
N SER A 399 24.74 11.57 3.68
CA SER A 399 23.46 11.87 3.05
C SER A 399 22.30 11.88 4.04
N VAL A 400 22.27 10.93 4.96
CA VAL A 400 21.28 10.85 6.05
C VAL A 400 21.46 12.02 7.02
N ALA A 401 22.70 12.40 7.34
CA ALA A 401 22.98 13.55 8.19
C ALA A 401 22.49 14.86 7.56
N GLN A 402 22.79 15.11 6.28
CA GLN A 402 22.33 16.30 5.54
C GLN A 402 20.79 16.39 5.51
N LEU A 403 20.10 15.29 5.19
CA LEU A 403 18.63 15.26 5.16
C LEU A 403 18.04 15.50 6.55
N ILE A 404 18.59 14.87 7.61
CA ILE A 404 18.13 15.09 8.98
C ILE A 404 18.36 16.55 9.41
N GLU A 405 19.50 17.16 9.09
CA GLU A 405 19.74 18.59 9.38
C GLU A 405 18.70 19.50 8.71
N HIS A 406 18.42 19.27 7.42
CA HIS A 406 17.44 20.06 6.68
C HIS A 406 16.02 19.89 7.24
N LEU A 407 15.58 18.65 7.47
CA LEU A 407 14.23 18.34 7.95
C LEU A 407 14.00 18.79 9.40
N VAL A 408 14.95 18.50 10.31
CA VAL A 408 14.85 18.88 11.73
C VAL A 408 14.93 20.39 11.91
N GLY A 409 15.72 21.09 11.08
CA GLY A 409 15.73 22.55 11.01
C GLY A 409 14.44 23.15 10.45
N SER A 410 13.79 22.48 9.50
CA SER A 410 12.62 23.01 8.79
C SER A 410 11.26 22.63 9.39
N VAL A 411 11.18 21.54 10.16
CA VAL A 411 9.95 20.99 10.75
C VAL A 411 10.12 20.90 12.27
N PRO A 412 9.46 21.74 13.09
CA PRO A 412 9.68 21.77 14.55
C PRO A 412 9.33 20.48 15.28
N ASP A 413 8.22 19.83 14.88
CA ASP A 413 7.65 18.66 15.55
C ASP A 413 8.14 17.32 14.96
N LEU A 414 9.20 17.35 14.15
CA LEU A 414 9.86 16.13 13.69
C LEU A 414 10.83 15.59 14.76
N ARG A 415 10.71 14.30 15.06
CA ARG A 415 11.66 13.51 15.86
C ARG A 415 12.27 12.39 15.01
N VAL A 416 13.54 12.08 15.23
CA VAL A 416 14.31 11.09 14.46
C VAL A 416 15.00 10.09 15.38
N LEU A 417 14.87 8.80 15.08
CA LEU A 417 15.56 7.70 15.74
C LEU A 417 16.37 6.88 14.72
N SER A 418 17.68 7.07 14.67
CA SER A 418 18.56 6.43 13.69
C SER A 418 19.32 5.24 14.27
N THR A 419 19.63 4.22 13.47
CA THR A 419 20.56 3.13 13.85
C THR A 419 21.83 3.17 12.99
N SER A 420 22.99 3.09 13.64
CA SER A 420 24.29 3.22 12.96
C SER A 420 25.44 2.55 13.74
N ARG A 421 26.59 2.37 13.10
CA ARG A 421 27.86 2.00 13.77
C ARG A 421 28.57 3.19 14.41
N ALA A 422 28.28 4.41 13.96
CA ALA A 422 28.90 5.67 14.40
C ALA A 422 27.84 6.77 14.60
N PRO A 423 28.13 7.84 15.36
CA PRO A 423 27.29 9.04 15.37
C PRO A 423 27.11 9.60 13.95
N LEU A 424 25.98 10.27 13.70
CA LEU A 424 25.70 10.98 12.44
C LEU A 424 26.45 12.33 12.37
N GLY A 425 26.79 12.93 13.51
CA GLY A 425 27.49 14.22 13.58
C GLY A 425 26.58 15.45 13.50
N VAL A 426 25.26 15.23 13.57
CA VAL A 426 24.22 16.24 13.39
C VAL A 426 24.06 17.15 14.61
N ALA A 427 23.77 18.43 14.39
CA ALA A 427 23.48 19.37 15.47
C ALA A 427 22.26 18.93 16.33
N GLY A 428 22.48 18.74 17.64
CA GLY A 428 21.44 18.27 18.57
C GLY A 428 21.29 16.75 18.66
N GLU A 429 22.17 15.97 18.04
CA GLU A 429 22.20 14.50 18.14
C GLU A 429 22.49 14.02 19.58
N TYR A 430 21.60 13.17 20.11
CA TYR A 430 21.83 12.38 21.31
C TYR A 430 22.25 10.94 20.96
N VAL A 431 23.48 10.58 21.32
CA VAL A 431 24.07 9.28 20.96
C VAL A 431 23.87 8.27 22.08
N TYR A 432 22.98 7.29 21.89
CA TYR A 432 22.81 6.17 22.82
C TYR A 432 23.67 4.97 22.40
N ARG A 433 24.43 4.39 23.34
CA ARG A 433 25.31 3.24 23.07
C ARG A 433 24.67 1.93 23.51
N VAL A 434 24.26 1.12 22.55
CA VAL A 434 23.65 -0.19 22.77
C VAL A 434 24.73 -1.22 23.14
N SER A 435 24.66 -1.72 24.37
CA SER A 435 25.59 -2.74 24.89
C SER A 435 25.18 -4.16 24.45
N PRO A 436 26.12 -5.13 24.40
CA PRO A 436 25.75 -6.56 24.33
C PRO A 436 24.88 -6.98 25.52
N LEU A 437 24.11 -8.06 25.36
CA LEU A 437 23.27 -8.60 26.44
C LEU A 437 24.13 -9.06 27.61
N ARG A 438 23.59 -8.97 28.83
CA ARG A 438 24.25 -9.44 30.04
C ARG A 438 24.56 -10.94 29.93
N ALA A 439 25.85 -11.27 29.93
CA ALA A 439 26.37 -12.63 29.86
C ALA A 439 27.18 -12.99 31.12
N PRO A 440 27.26 -14.28 31.50
CA PRO A 440 28.12 -14.75 32.58
C PRO A 440 29.61 -14.58 32.21
N GLN A 441 30.50 -14.54 33.22
CA GLN A 441 31.94 -14.39 33.01
C GLN A 441 32.63 -15.76 32.85
N GLU A 442 33.58 -15.86 31.89
CA GLU A 442 34.34 -17.09 31.65
C GLU A 442 35.16 -17.48 32.89
N GLY A 443 34.96 -18.70 33.42
CA GLY A 443 35.67 -19.23 34.58
C GLY A 443 35.05 -18.94 35.96
N VAL A 444 33.95 -18.19 36.05
CA VAL A 444 33.21 -17.98 37.31
C VAL A 444 32.12 -19.06 37.46
N PRO A 445 32.10 -19.85 38.54
CA PRO A 445 31.01 -20.78 38.80
C PRO A 445 29.71 -20.01 39.12
N VAL A 446 28.66 -20.27 38.34
CA VAL A 446 27.32 -19.71 38.52
C VAL A 446 26.34 -20.87 38.60
N ASP A 447 25.43 -20.88 39.58
CA ASP A 447 24.42 -21.93 39.69
C ASP A 447 23.35 -21.80 38.58
N HIS A 448 22.72 -22.91 38.20
CA HIS A 448 21.79 -22.99 37.10
C HIS A 448 20.52 -22.12 37.28
N GLU A 449 20.10 -21.84 38.52
CA GLU A 449 19.01 -20.91 38.81
C GLU A 449 19.42 -19.44 38.58
N GLU A 450 20.61 -19.05 39.03
CA GLU A 450 21.17 -17.71 38.81
C GLU A 450 21.53 -17.47 37.33
N LEU A 451 22.01 -18.52 36.64
CA LEU A 451 22.36 -18.49 35.24
C LEU A 451 21.15 -18.18 34.32
N ALA A 452 19.95 -18.54 34.74
CA ALA A 452 18.72 -18.23 34.01
C ALA A 452 18.37 -16.73 34.01
N GLY A 453 18.93 -15.94 34.94
CA GLY A 453 18.76 -14.48 35.03
C GLY A 453 19.67 -13.66 34.10
N PHE A 454 20.50 -14.30 33.29
CA PHE A 454 21.33 -13.63 32.29
C PHE A 454 20.61 -13.56 30.94
N GLU A 455 20.41 -12.35 30.42
CA GLU A 455 19.69 -12.11 29.16
C GLU A 455 20.26 -12.89 27.96
N ALA A 456 21.59 -13.03 27.89
CA ALA A 456 22.26 -13.82 26.87
C ALA A 456 21.88 -15.33 26.94
N VAL A 457 21.67 -15.84 28.16
CA VAL A 457 21.23 -17.21 28.42
C VAL A 457 19.74 -17.36 28.13
N GLU A 458 18.89 -16.40 28.52
CA GLU A 458 17.46 -16.43 28.16
C GLU A 458 17.28 -16.45 26.63
N LEU A 459 18.02 -15.59 25.91
CA LEU A 459 17.99 -15.58 24.45
C LEU A 459 18.50 -16.91 23.87
N PHE A 460 19.59 -17.47 24.39
CA PHE A 460 20.08 -18.77 23.93
C PHE A 460 19.04 -19.88 24.14
N VAL A 461 18.35 -19.90 25.29
CA VAL A 461 17.29 -20.87 25.60
C VAL A 461 16.04 -20.68 24.73
N ASP A 462 15.57 -19.45 24.49
CA ASP A 462 14.46 -19.15 23.56
C ASP A 462 14.76 -19.68 22.16
N ARG A 463 15.98 -19.43 21.67
CA ARG A 463 16.38 -19.82 20.32
C ARG A 463 16.66 -21.31 20.23
N ALA A 464 17.28 -21.93 21.23
CA ALA A 464 17.49 -23.38 21.29
C ALA A 464 16.17 -24.16 21.23
N ARG A 465 15.14 -23.70 21.95
CA ARG A 465 13.81 -24.32 21.99
C ARG A 465 13.09 -24.35 20.63
N ARG A 466 13.42 -23.45 19.70
CA ARG A 466 12.88 -23.46 18.33
C ARG A 466 13.40 -24.64 17.51
N PHE A 467 14.60 -25.13 17.83
CA PHE A 467 15.27 -26.19 17.08
C PHE A 467 15.28 -27.54 17.82
N ASN A 468 15.18 -27.51 19.15
CA ASN A 468 14.94 -28.65 20.02
C ASN A 468 13.86 -28.26 21.08
N PRO A 469 12.57 -28.56 20.85
CA PRO A 469 11.48 -28.18 21.76
C PRO A 469 11.60 -28.70 23.19
N MET A 470 12.38 -29.77 23.41
CA MET A 470 12.63 -30.35 24.74
C MET A 470 13.81 -29.71 25.47
N PHE A 471 14.45 -28.68 24.90
CA PHE A 471 15.61 -28.04 25.51
C PHE A 471 15.26 -27.26 26.78
N THR A 472 15.87 -27.67 27.89
CA THR A 472 15.79 -27.00 29.20
C THR A 472 17.20 -26.72 29.73
N LEU A 473 17.34 -25.59 30.44
CA LEU A 473 18.52 -25.34 31.26
C LEU A 473 18.44 -26.26 32.49
N SER A 474 19.56 -26.88 32.85
CA SER A 474 19.67 -27.89 33.91
C SER A 474 21.08 -27.86 34.50
N ALA A 475 21.26 -28.38 35.72
CA ALA A 475 22.59 -28.47 36.34
C ALA A 475 23.64 -29.18 35.45
N ALA A 476 23.22 -30.13 34.60
CA ALA A 476 24.11 -30.87 33.70
C ALA A 476 24.55 -30.08 32.44
N ASN A 477 23.85 -29.01 32.06
CA ASN A 477 24.19 -28.18 30.90
C ASN A 477 24.41 -26.69 31.23
N ALA A 478 24.34 -26.30 32.51
CA ALA A 478 24.57 -24.92 32.96
C ALA A 478 26.00 -24.42 32.63
N SER A 479 27.07 -25.09 33.10
CA SER A 479 28.45 -24.64 32.83
C SER A 479 28.76 -24.50 31.33
N PRO A 480 28.40 -25.46 30.44
CA PRO A 480 28.66 -25.33 29.00
C PRO A 480 27.85 -24.21 28.33
N VAL A 481 26.62 -23.95 28.80
CA VAL A 481 25.81 -22.82 28.31
C VAL A 481 26.36 -21.49 28.81
N ALA A 482 26.86 -21.43 30.04
CA ALA A 482 27.54 -20.26 30.58
C ALA A 482 28.81 -19.92 29.79
N GLU A 483 29.69 -20.91 29.58
CA GLU A 483 30.89 -20.75 28.73
C GLU A 483 30.54 -20.29 27.31
N LEU A 484 29.51 -20.88 26.71
CA LEU A 484 29.07 -20.50 25.37
C LEU A 484 28.55 -19.06 25.32
N CYS A 485 27.71 -18.65 26.26
CA CYS A 485 27.19 -17.27 26.30
C CYS A 485 28.29 -16.24 26.61
N ALA A 486 29.27 -16.60 27.45
CA ALA A 486 30.46 -15.79 27.71
C ALA A 486 31.33 -15.62 26.47
N ARG A 487 31.62 -16.71 25.74
CA ARG A 487 32.44 -16.69 24.50
C ARG A 487 31.76 -16.02 23.31
N LEU A 488 30.44 -15.93 23.30
CA LEU A 488 29.67 -15.15 22.31
C LEU A 488 29.54 -13.66 22.71
N GLU A 489 30.24 -13.21 23.76
CA GLU A 489 30.27 -11.82 24.26
C GLU A 489 28.87 -11.21 24.50
N GLY A 490 27.84 -12.03 24.75
CA GLY A 490 26.45 -11.56 24.85
C GLY A 490 25.87 -10.96 23.57
N ILE A 491 26.47 -11.19 22.40
CA ILE A 491 26.01 -10.59 21.13
C ILE A 491 24.77 -11.37 20.62
N PRO A 492 23.58 -10.74 20.51
CA PRO A 492 22.33 -11.42 20.12
C PRO A 492 22.42 -12.20 18.81
N LEU A 493 23.02 -11.60 17.77
CA LEU A 493 23.19 -12.27 16.47
C LEU A 493 24.10 -13.51 16.57
N ALA A 494 25.16 -13.46 17.38
CA ALA A 494 26.06 -14.58 17.55
C ALA A 494 25.36 -15.75 18.29
N ILE A 495 24.53 -15.43 19.28
CA ILE A 495 23.67 -16.38 20.01
C ILE A 495 22.63 -17.01 19.06
N GLU A 496 22.00 -16.21 18.19
CA GLU A 496 21.02 -16.68 17.20
C GLU A 496 21.64 -17.55 16.09
N LEU A 497 22.91 -17.34 15.74
CA LEU A 497 23.66 -18.20 14.82
C LEU A 497 24.20 -19.47 15.50
N ALA A 498 24.40 -19.46 16.82
CA ALA A 498 24.89 -20.61 17.58
C ALA A 498 23.76 -21.61 17.91
N ALA A 499 22.60 -21.13 18.35
CA ALA A 499 21.49 -21.98 18.84
C ALA A 499 20.98 -23.06 17.84
N PRO A 500 20.91 -22.84 16.50
CA PRO A 500 20.49 -23.88 15.55
C PRO A 500 21.40 -25.11 15.53
N ARG A 501 22.68 -24.95 15.89
CA ARG A 501 23.69 -26.03 15.87
C ARG A 501 23.42 -27.11 16.93
N LEU A 502 22.54 -26.84 17.91
CA LEU A 502 22.08 -27.83 18.90
C LEU A 502 21.29 -29.01 18.31
N ARG A 503 20.94 -28.98 17.02
CA ARG A 503 20.43 -30.15 16.28
C ARG A 503 21.47 -31.25 16.08
N ALA A 504 22.75 -30.89 16.01
CA ALA A 504 23.85 -31.81 15.69
C ALA A 504 24.92 -31.91 16.80
N LEU A 505 25.03 -30.90 17.66
CA LEU A 505 26.05 -30.80 18.70
C LEU A 505 25.42 -30.57 20.07
N SER A 506 25.92 -31.25 21.11
CA SER A 506 25.58 -30.89 22.49
C SER A 506 26.21 -29.54 22.88
N PRO A 507 25.69 -28.84 23.91
CA PRO A 507 26.30 -27.62 24.42
C PRO A 507 27.79 -27.77 24.79
N ASN A 508 28.19 -28.95 25.29
CA ASN A 508 29.59 -29.30 25.55
C ASN A 508 30.43 -29.33 24.27
N GLN A 509 29.97 -30.00 23.22
CA GLN A 509 30.70 -30.10 21.95
C GLN A 509 30.78 -28.74 21.24
N LEU A 510 29.70 -27.95 21.30
CA LEU A 510 29.66 -26.60 20.73
C LEU A 510 30.58 -25.64 21.50
N SER A 511 30.65 -25.74 22.84
CA SER A 511 31.63 -25.05 23.67
C SER A 511 33.07 -25.44 23.32
N ALA A 512 33.35 -26.76 23.22
CA ALA A 512 34.67 -27.29 22.93
C ALA A 512 35.19 -26.92 21.53
N GLN A 513 34.35 -26.98 20.51
CA GLN A 513 34.76 -26.60 19.14
C GLN A 513 35.07 -25.10 19.00
N LEU A 514 34.47 -24.23 19.83
CA LEU A 514 34.83 -22.82 19.91
C LEU A 514 36.18 -22.57 20.63
N LEU A 515 36.80 -23.58 21.24
CA LEU A 515 38.14 -23.49 21.85
C LEU A 515 39.26 -23.86 20.87
N ASP A 516 39.07 -24.87 20.02
CA ASP A 516 40.15 -25.39 19.14
C ASP A 516 40.63 -24.37 18.09
N ASP A 517 39.78 -23.44 17.66
CA ASP A 517 40.13 -22.41 16.66
C ASP A 517 40.92 -21.21 17.24
N ARG A 518 41.24 -21.20 18.56
CA ARG A 518 41.90 -20.06 19.24
C ARG A 518 43.38 -19.81 18.81
N PHE A 519 44.04 -20.71 18.08
CA PHE A 519 45.51 -20.66 17.85
C PHE A 519 46.01 -20.17 16.48
N ARG A 520 45.18 -19.49 15.67
CA ARG A 520 45.65 -18.85 14.41
C ARG A 520 45.38 -17.35 14.24
N LEU A 521 44.80 -16.68 15.24
CA LEU A 521 44.25 -15.32 15.08
C LEU A 521 44.62 -14.29 16.17
N LEU A 522 45.54 -14.60 17.09
CA LEU A 522 45.83 -13.73 18.26
C LEU A 522 47.34 -13.52 18.58
N THR A 523 48.10 -13.01 17.62
CA THR A 523 49.42 -12.30 17.73
C THR A 523 49.80 -11.82 16.31
N ASP A 524 50.16 -10.58 15.97
CA ASP A 524 50.40 -9.34 16.74
C ASP A 524 49.95 -8.09 15.94
N GLY A 525 49.67 -6.96 16.61
CA GLY A 525 49.60 -5.63 15.98
C GLY A 525 48.36 -4.77 16.33
N PRO A 526 48.50 -3.50 16.77
CA PRO A 526 47.37 -2.74 17.35
C PRO A 526 46.69 -1.77 16.37
N ARG A 527 45.36 -1.87 16.26
CA ARG A 527 44.33 -0.78 16.34
C ARG A 527 42.96 -1.30 15.85
N GLY A 528 41.89 -0.78 16.44
CA GLY A 528 40.53 -1.33 16.32
C GLY A 528 39.88 -1.20 14.94
N ALA A 529 38.63 -1.67 14.87
CA ALA A 529 37.76 -1.91 13.69
C ALA A 529 37.97 -3.25 12.96
N ALA A 530 39.20 -3.77 12.87
CA ALA A 530 39.45 -5.00 12.09
C ALA A 530 38.95 -6.30 12.75
N ASP A 531 38.93 -6.38 14.09
CA ASP A 531 38.91 -7.70 14.77
C ASP A 531 37.55 -8.38 14.88
N ARG A 532 36.43 -7.63 14.81
CA ARG A 532 35.08 -8.21 14.88
C ARG A 532 34.51 -8.57 13.52
N HIS A 533 34.86 -7.83 12.46
CA HIS A 533 34.64 -8.28 11.09
C HIS A 533 35.40 -9.58 10.83
N LYS A 534 36.63 -9.74 11.33
CA LYS A 534 37.36 -11.02 11.27
C LYS A 534 36.55 -12.18 11.86
N THR A 535 35.92 -12.06 13.02
CA THR A 535 35.19 -13.19 13.64
C THR A 535 33.93 -13.60 12.87
N LEU A 536 33.10 -12.65 12.44
CA LEU A 536 31.92 -12.96 11.62
C LEU A 536 32.33 -13.48 10.24
N ARG A 537 33.28 -12.80 9.58
CA ARG A 537 33.83 -13.20 8.29
C ARG A 537 34.52 -14.56 8.36
N ALA A 538 35.23 -14.89 9.45
CA ALA A 538 35.82 -16.22 9.67
C ALA A 538 34.77 -17.30 9.90
N THR A 539 33.69 -17.01 10.63
CA THR A 539 32.56 -17.95 10.78
C THR A 539 31.90 -18.25 9.43
N MET A 540 31.75 -17.22 8.58
CA MET A 540 31.20 -17.37 7.23
C MET A 540 32.19 -18.05 6.27
N ASP A 541 33.49 -17.77 6.40
CA ASP A 541 34.55 -18.40 5.60
C ASP A 541 34.76 -19.87 5.99
N TRP A 542 34.56 -20.22 7.26
CA TRP A 542 34.44 -21.60 7.70
C TRP A 542 33.24 -22.27 7.05
N SER A 543 32.03 -21.70 7.16
CA SER A 543 30.82 -22.27 6.55
C SER A 543 30.97 -22.44 5.03
N TYR A 544 31.58 -21.45 4.36
CA TYR A 544 31.82 -21.46 2.92
C TYR A 544 32.84 -22.52 2.50
N ARG A 545 33.97 -22.68 3.22
CA ARG A 545 34.98 -23.71 2.94
C ARG A 545 34.47 -25.15 3.17
N HIS A 546 33.42 -25.33 3.96
CA HIS A 546 32.78 -26.63 4.20
C HIS A 546 31.69 -26.97 3.17
N LEU A 547 31.40 -26.06 2.23
CA LEU A 547 30.57 -26.35 1.07
C LEU A 547 31.36 -27.14 0.02
N THR A 548 30.66 -27.99 -0.73
CA THR A 548 31.23 -28.63 -1.92
C THR A 548 31.47 -27.60 -3.02
N GLU A 549 32.32 -27.91 -4.00
CA GLU A 549 32.64 -26.99 -5.09
C GLU A 549 31.39 -26.51 -5.89
N PRO A 550 30.41 -27.37 -6.23
CA PRO A 550 29.13 -26.92 -6.81
C PRO A 550 28.31 -26.00 -5.90
N GLU A 551 28.30 -26.26 -4.58
CA GLU A 551 27.60 -25.42 -3.60
C GLU A 551 28.26 -24.04 -3.45
N GLN A 552 29.60 -23.99 -3.42
CA GLN A 552 30.37 -22.74 -3.39
C GLN A 552 30.11 -21.91 -4.64
N LEU A 553 30.09 -22.57 -5.81
CA LEU A 553 29.87 -21.96 -7.12
C LEU A 553 28.46 -21.37 -7.22
N LEU A 554 27.42 -22.18 -6.97
CA LEU A 554 26.03 -21.73 -7.02
C LEU A 554 25.79 -20.59 -6.03
N LEU A 555 26.30 -20.69 -4.80
CA LEU A 555 26.10 -19.65 -3.78
C LEU A 555 26.76 -18.31 -4.17
N ARG A 556 27.94 -18.31 -4.80
CA ARG A 556 28.53 -17.08 -5.37
C ARG A 556 27.63 -16.48 -6.45
N ARG A 557 27.18 -17.30 -7.41
CA ARG A 557 26.36 -16.84 -8.55
C ARG A 557 25.02 -16.25 -8.10
N LEU A 558 24.37 -16.85 -7.08
CA LEU A 558 23.11 -16.34 -6.52
C LEU A 558 23.23 -15.00 -5.78
N SER A 559 24.44 -14.47 -5.53
CA SER A 559 24.62 -13.16 -4.87
C SER A 559 24.17 -11.96 -5.72
N VAL A 560 23.99 -12.17 -7.02
CA VAL A 560 23.62 -11.12 -7.99
C VAL A 560 22.19 -10.61 -7.78
N PHE A 561 21.30 -11.47 -7.27
CA PHE A 561 19.90 -11.13 -6.99
C PHE A 561 19.79 -10.13 -5.85
N SER A 562 18.92 -9.13 -6.01
CA SER A 562 18.63 -8.13 -5.00
C SER A 562 17.33 -8.51 -4.30
N GLY A 563 17.45 -9.10 -3.11
CA GLY A 563 16.31 -9.65 -2.36
C GLY A 563 16.09 -11.14 -2.63
N GLY A 564 14.87 -11.51 -3.01
CA GLY A 564 14.48 -12.90 -3.26
C GLY A 564 14.36 -13.23 -4.75
N PHE A 565 14.42 -14.52 -5.09
CA PHE A 565 14.39 -15.06 -6.45
C PHE A 565 13.53 -16.35 -6.53
N SER A 566 13.07 -16.68 -7.75
CA SER A 566 12.38 -17.95 -8.04
C SER A 566 13.35 -19.08 -8.37
N LEU A 567 12.86 -20.33 -8.42
CA LEU A 567 13.67 -21.46 -8.91
C LEU A 567 14.15 -21.23 -10.36
N GLU A 568 13.24 -20.82 -11.25
CA GLU A 568 13.55 -20.49 -12.65
C GLU A 568 14.68 -19.45 -12.78
N ALA A 569 14.67 -18.43 -11.91
CA ALA A 569 15.73 -17.43 -11.87
C ALA A 569 17.06 -18.04 -11.39
N ALA A 570 17.04 -18.84 -10.32
CA ALA A 570 18.21 -19.56 -9.83
C ALA A 570 18.81 -20.51 -10.89
N GLU A 571 17.97 -21.20 -11.65
CA GLU A 571 18.38 -22.07 -12.75
C GLU A 571 19.08 -21.26 -13.85
N LYS A 572 18.43 -20.20 -14.39
CA LYS A 572 18.98 -19.40 -15.49
C LYS A 572 20.25 -18.62 -15.16
N VAL A 573 20.44 -18.22 -13.90
CA VAL A 573 21.56 -17.36 -13.48
C VAL A 573 22.67 -18.15 -12.77
N GLY A 574 22.27 -19.17 -12.00
CA GLY A 574 23.15 -20.07 -11.25
C GLY A 574 23.81 -21.13 -12.12
N ALA A 575 23.13 -21.63 -13.16
CA ALA A 575 23.77 -22.42 -14.21
C ALA A 575 24.87 -21.60 -14.92
N GLY A 576 25.76 -22.31 -15.60
CA GLY A 576 26.85 -21.73 -16.38
C GLY A 576 27.54 -22.84 -17.17
N ASP A 577 28.65 -22.50 -17.85
CA ASP A 577 29.31 -23.39 -18.80
C ASP A 577 29.66 -24.79 -18.23
N ASP A 578 29.90 -24.87 -16.91
CA ASP A 578 30.29 -26.08 -16.18
C ASP A 578 29.13 -26.80 -15.43
N GLN A 579 27.89 -26.31 -15.49
CA GLN A 579 26.75 -26.86 -14.73
C GLN A 579 25.41 -26.67 -15.48
N GLU A 580 24.71 -27.78 -15.74
CA GLU A 580 23.38 -27.75 -16.37
C GLU A 580 22.29 -27.18 -15.43
N GLU A 581 21.24 -26.59 -16.01
CA GLU A 581 20.11 -26.03 -15.24
C GLU A 581 19.46 -27.07 -14.32
N ALA A 582 19.36 -28.33 -14.76
CA ALA A 582 18.79 -29.43 -13.99
C ALA A 582 19.57 -29.76 -12.70
N ASP A 583 20.87 -29.45 -12.64
CA ASP A 583 21.72 -29.70 -11.48
C ASP A 583 21.63 -28.56 -10.44
N VAL A 584 20.97 -27.44 -10.75
CA VAL A 584 20.84 -26.31 -9.82
C VAL A 584 19.93 -26.66 -8.64
N LEU A 585 18.77 -27.29 -8.88
CA LEU A 585 17.81 -27.61 -7.82
C LEU A 585 18.38 -28.52 -6.71
N PRO A 586 19.07 -29.64 -7.00
CA PRO A 586 19.71 -30.47 -5.97
C PRO A 586 20.71 -29.69 -5.09
N VAL A 587 21.52 -28.81 -5.69
CA VAL A 587 22.51 -27.99 -4.97
C VAL A 587 21.83 -26.89 -4.16
N LEU A 588 20.76 -26.27 -4.70
CA LEU A 588 19.96 -25.28 -3.99
C LEU A 588 19.31 -25.87 -2.73
N ILE A 589 18.81 -27.11 -2.79
CA ILE A 589 18.29 -27.83 -1.61
C ILE A 589 19.38 -28.00 -0.55
N GLN A 590 20.61 -28.38 -0.92
CA GLN A 590 21.73 -28.48 0.04
C GLN A 590 22.05 -27.12 0.70
N LEU A 591 22.00 -26.02 -0.05
CA LEU A 591 22.21 -24.67 0.49
C LEU A 591 21.08 -24.22 1.44
N VAL A 592 19.86 -24.70 1.21
CA VAL A 592 18.70 -24.49 2.10
C VAL A 592 18.83 -25.31 3.39
N ASP A 593 19.17 -26.60 3.29
CA ASP A 593 19.42 -27.46 4.45
C ASP A 593 20.55 -26.90 5.35
N LYS A 594 21.56 -26.30 4.72
CA LYS A 594 22.69 -25.60 5.39
C LYS A 594 22.35 -24.18 5.85
N SER A 595 21.12 -23.71 5.64
CA SER A 595 20.60 -22.37 6.04
C SER A 595 21.40 -21.18 5.49
N LEU A 596 22.05 -21.35 4.32
CA LEU A 596 22.72 -20.27 3.59
C LEU A 596 21.78 -19.60 2.58
N VAL A 597 20.78 -20.34 2.11
CA VAL A 597 19.61 -19.82 1.39
C VAL A 597 18.37 -20.06 2.25
N MET A 598 17.54 -19.04 2.41
CA MET A 598 16.27 -19.13 3.11
C MET A 598 15.14 -19.38 2.10
N VAL A 599 14.18 -20.24 2.46
CA VAL A 599 12.94 -20.43 1.69
C VAL A 599 11.84 -19.58 2.31
N ASP A 600 11.11 -18.86 1.44
CA ASP A 600 9.82 -18.26 1.75
C ASP A 600 8.73 -19.21 1.23
N THR A 601 7.82 -19.61 2.13
CA THR A 601 6.74 -20.58 1.86
C THR A 601 5.49 -19.93 1.29
N ALA A 602 5.52 -18.64 0.91
CA ALA A 602 4.50 -18.04 0.06
C ALA A 602 4.42 -18.76 -1.30
N GLU A 603 3.24 -18.90 -1.88
CA GLU A 603 3.06 -19.49 -3.22
C GLU A 603 3.17 -18.41 -4.32
N PRO A 604 3.92 -18.64 -5.41
CA PRO A 604 4.88 -19.72 -5.62
C PRO A 604 6.16 -19.51 -4.79
N THR A 605 6.74 -20.62 -4.31
CA THR A 605 7.92 -20.66 -3.43
C THR A 605 9.05 -19.75 -3.91
N ARG A 606 9.60 -18.94 -2.99
CA ARG A 606 10.77 -18.09 -3.26
C ARG A 606 11.95 -18.48 -2.39
N TYR A 607 13.13 -18.13 -2.88
CA TYR A 607 14.40 -18.27 -2.18
C TYR A 607 14.98 -16.88 -1.93
N ARG A 608 15.79 -16.72 -0.88
CA ARG A 608 16.53 -15.47 -0.63
C ARG A 608 17.83 -15.76 0.11
N LEU A 609 18.89 -15.01 -0.20
CA LEU A 609 20.06 -14.96 0.66
C LEU A 609 19.79 -14.00 1.82
N LEU A 610 20.47 -14.19 2.95
CA LEU A 610 20.61 -13.12 3.94
C LEU A 610 21.60 -12.08 3.41
N GLU A 611 21.32 -10.79 3.57
CA GLU A 611 22.11 -9.72 2.95
C GLU A 611 23.60 -9.80 3.30
N THR A 612 23.92 -10.16 4.55
CA THR A 612 25.31 -10.40 4.98
C THR A 612 25.99 -11.54 4.21
N VAL A 613 25.28 -12.65 3.96
CA VAL A 613 25.75 -13.79 3.15
C VAL A 613 25.95 -13.37 1.70
N ARG A 614 24.98 -12.62 1.15
CA ARG A 614 25.00 -12.10 -0.22
C ARG A 614 26.26 -11.27 -0.49
N GLN A 615 26.51 -10.25 0.34
CA GLN A 615 27.71 -9.41 0.24
C GLN A 615 28.99 -10.25 0.35
N PHE A 616 29.09 -11.10 1.37
CA PHE A 616 30.27 -11.92 1.65
C PHE A 616 30.64 -12.88 0.51
N VAL A 617 29.67 -13.52 -0.16
CA VAL A 617 29.96 -14.43 -1.29
C VAL A 617 30.09 -13.69 -2.62
N GLY A 618 29.44 -12.53 -2.78
CA GLY A 618 29.62 -11.64 -3.93
C GLY A 618 31.05 -11.11 -4.04
N GLU A 619 31.67 -10.74 -2.92
CA GLU A 619 33.10 -10.35 -2.84
C GLU A 619 34.09 -11.46 -3.28
N ARG A 620 33.63 -12.70 -3.49
CA ARG A 620 34.45 -13.85 -3.91
C ARG A 620 34.32 -14.20 -5.39
N LEU A 621 33.48 -13.50 -6.14
CA LEU A 621 33.48 -13.57 -7.60
C LEU A 621 34.74 -12.86 -8.12
N ASP A 622 35.52 -13.52 -8.97
CA ASP A 622 36.53 -12.80 -9.75
C ASP A 622 35.84 -11.87 -10.77
N SER A 623 36.55 -10.87 -11.31
CA SER A 623 35.93 -9.88 -12.21
C SER A 623 35.34 -10.50 -13.48
N SER A 624 35.88 -11.61 -13.98
CA SER A 624 35.34 -12.32 -15.14
C SER A 624 34.12 -13.18 -14.81
N GLU A 625 34.06 -13.75 -13.60
CA GLU A 625 32.88 -14.48 -13.11
C GLU A 625 31.75 -13.51 -12.77
N PHE A 626 32.07 -12.38 -12.14
CA PHE A 626 31.12 -11.31 -11.79
C PHE A 626 30.40 -10.77 -13.02
N ASP A 627 31.15 -10.36 -14.05
CA ASP A 627 30.58 -9.85 -15.30
C ASP A 627 29.68 -10.89 -15.97
N ARG A 628 30.16 -12.14 -16.12
CA ARG A 628 29.37 -13.25 -16.71
C ARG A 628 28.08 -13.57 -15.94
N VAL A 629 28.11 -13.51 -14.60
CA VAL A 629 26.92 -13.71 -13.75
C VAL A 629 25.93 -12.56 -13.91
N ARG A 630 26.43 -11.31 -13.93
CA ARG A 630 25.60 -10.12 -14.14
C ARG A 630 25.00 -10.08 -15.55
N ASP A 631 25.72 -10.50 -16.57
CA ASP A 631 25.22 -10.59 -17.95
C ASP A 631 24.15 -11.68 -18.08
N ARG A 632 24.30 -12.86 -17.46
CA ARG A 632 23.21 -13.87 -17.38
C ARG A 632 21.98 -13.36 -16.61
N HIS A 633 22.18 -12.64 -15.51
CA HIS A 633 21.10 -12.01 -14.76
C HIS A 633 20.36 -10.95 -15.60
N LEU A 634 21.09 -10.19 -16.41
CA LEU A 634 20.53 -9.25 -17.40
C LEU A 634 19.77 -9.98 -18.51
N GLU A 635 20.29 -11.07 -19.05
CA GLU A 635 19.60 -11.88 -20.08
C GLU A 635 18.30 -12.49 -19.57
N TRP A 636 18.30 -13.05 -18.35
CA TRP A 636 17.06 -13.52 -17.70
C TRP A 636 16.07 -12.38 -17.45
N SER A 637 16.55 -11.22 -16.97
CA SER A 637 15.71 -10.05 -16.71
C SER A 637 15.10 -9.46 -18.00
N LEU A 638 15.86 -9.44 -19.10
CA LEU A 638 15.39 -9.05 -20.42
C LEU A 638 14.35 -10.03 -20.96
N LEU A 639 14.61 -11.33 -20.86
CA LEU A 639 13.67 -12.38 -21.26
C LEU A 639 12.34 -12.26 -20.49
N LEU A 640 12.41 -12.07 -19.17
CA LEU A 640 11.24 -11.87 -18.31
C LEU A 640 10.45 -10.61 -18.72
N SER A 641 11.17 -9.51 -18.99
CA SER A 641 10.59 -8.24 -19.39
C SER A 641 9.89 -8.34 -20.75
N GLU A 642 10.51 -8.93 -21.76
CA GLU A 642 9.95 -9.06 -23.12
C GLU A 642 8.82 -10.09 -23.26
N GLN A 643 8.71 -11.04 -22.32
CA GLN A 643 7.56 -11.95 -22.27
C GLN A 643 6.30 -11.24 -21.77
N ALA A 644 6.41 -10.36 -20.77
CA ALA A 644 5.25 -9.80 -20.08
C ALA A 644 4.26 -9.02 -21.00
N PRO A 645 4.71 -8.12 -21.91
CA PRO A 645 3.83 -7.43 -22.87
C PRO A 645 2.94 -8.32 -23.72
N ARG A 646 3.35 -9.58 -23.98
CA ARG A 646 2.56 -10.54 -24.77
C ARG A 646 1.31 -11.02 -24.05
N HIS A 647 1.34 -11.02 -22.71
CA HIS A 647 0.22 -11.44 -21.86
C HIS A 647 -0.65 -10.27 -21.41
N PHE A 648 -0.18 -9.02 -21.53
CA PHE A 648 -0.92 -7.83 -21.12
C PHE A 648 -2.29 -7.61 -21.82
N PRO A 649 -2.52 -8.02 -23.08
CA PRO A 649 -3.85 -7.94 -23.68
C PRO A 649 -4.87 -8.90 -23.03
N GLY A 650 -4.43 -10.05 -22.51
CA GLY A 650 -5.30 -11.18 -22.13
C GLY A 650 -5.61 -11.31 -20.64
N SER A 651 -6.14 -12.49 -20.25
CA SER A 651 -6.52 -12.83 -18.87
C SER A 651 -5.38 -12.77 -17.87
N ASP A 652 -4.16 -13.05 -18.31
CA ASP A 652 -3.02 -13.30 -17.44
C ASP A 652 -2.28 -12.02 -17.05
N LEU A 653 -2.72 -10.86 -17.56
CA LEU A 653 -2.19 -9.52 -17.27
C LEU A 653 -1.88 -9.33 -15.77
N HIS A 654 -2.83 -9.63 -14.89
CA HIS A 654 -2.65 -9.50 -13.44
C HIS A 654 -1.52 -10.40 -12.89
N VAL A 655 -1.48 -11.67 -13.28
CA VAL A 655 -0.43 -12.63 -12.88
C VAL A 655 0.96 -12.15 -13.32
N TRP A 656 1.06 -11.58 -14.53
CA TRP A 656 2.32 -11.05 -15.05
C TRP A 656 2.74 -9.73 -14.40
N LEU A 657 1.81 -8.82 -14.09
CA LEU A 657 2.12 -7.62 -13.32
C LEU A 657 2.51 -7.94 -11.87
N ASP A 658 1.93 -8.98 -11.25
CA ASP A 658 2.33 -9.46 -9.92
C ASP A 658 3.67 -10.19 -9.96
N ARG A 659 4.00 -10.86 -11.08
CA ARG A 659 5.32 -11.45 -11.33
C ARG A 659 6.39 -10.38 -11.47
N LEU A 660 6.19 -9.39 -12.34
CA LEU A 660 7.11 -8.26 -12.49
C LEU A 660 7.31 -7.49 -11.18
N HIS A 661 6.24 -7.27 -10.40
CA HIS A 661 6.34 -6.59 -9.12
C HIS A 661 7.22 -7.35 -8.11
N ARG A 662 7.12 -8.68 -8.04
CA ARG A 662 7.94 -9.52 -7.15
C ARG A 662 9.40 -9.65 -7.57
N GLU A 663 9.70 -9.49 -8.85
CA GLU A 663 11.08 -9.48 -9.37
C GLU A 663 11.65 -8.06 -9.51
N TYR A 664 10.95 -7.02 -9.03
CA TYR A 664 11.25 -5.65 -9.45
C TYR A 664 12.62 -5.14 -9.01
N ASP A 665 13.10 -5.51 -7.83
CA ASP A 665 14.46 -5.16 -7.37
C ASP A 665 15.55 -5.88 -8.19
N ASN A 666 15.26 -7.10 -8.68
CA ASN A 666 16.13 -7.80 -9.63
C ASN A 666 16.13 -7.08 -10.99
N LEU A 667 14.95 -6.69 -11.50
CA LEU A 667 14.81 -5.94 -12.76
C LEU A 667 15.54 -4.58 -12.71
N ARG A 668 15.45 -3.84 -11.60
CA ARG A 668 16.18 -2.58 -11.39
C ARG A 668 17.69 -2.81 -11.39
N ALA A 669 18.18 -3.79 -10.63
CA ALA A 669 19.61 -4.14 -10.61
C ALA A 669 20.15 -4.63 -11.97
N ALA A 670 19.30 -5.20 -12.83
CA ALA A 670 19.64 -5.53 -14.22
C ALA A 670 19.66 -4.29 -15.13
N LEU A 671 18.72 -3.36 -14.98
CA LEU A 671 18.73 -2.08 -15.71
C LEU A 671 19.99 -1.25 -15.40
N ASP A 672 20.39 -1.14 -14.14
CA ASP A 672 21.62 -0.44 -13.76
C ASP A 672 22.87 -1.07 -14.39
N TRP A 673 22.90 -2.41 -14.46
CA TRP A 673 23.97 -3.14 -15.15
C TRP A 673 23.94 -2.92 -16.67
N ALA A 674 22.75 -2.86 -17.28
CA ALA A 674 22.58 -2.70 -18.72
C ALA A 674 23.01 -1.32 -19.24
N PHE A 675 22.95 -0.28 -18.40
CA PHE A 675 23.34 1.09 -18.74
C PHE A 675 24.67 1.51 -18.09
N ARG A 676 25.59 0.57 -17.86
CA ARG A 676 26.99 0.84 -17.49
C ARG A 676 27.75 1.50 -18.65
N PRO A 677 28.77 2.37 -18.43
CA PRO A 677 29.50 3.04 -19.51
C PRO A 677 30.20 2.12 -20.52
N SER A 678 30.43 0.85 -20.16
CA SER A 678 31.02 -0.17 -21.03
C SER A 678 30.00 -1.01 -21.82
N ALA A 679 28.69 -0.78 -21.63
CA ALA A 679 27.65 -1.48 -22.38
C ALA A 679 27.49 -0.83 -23.77
N THR A 680 27.48 -1.68 -24.80
CA THR A 680 27.32 -1.27 -26.21
C THR A 680 26.16 -1.98 -26.90
N GLU A 681 25.30 -2.66 -26.13
CA GLU A 681 24.20 -3.48 -26.64
C GLU A 681 22.84 -2.95 -26.17
N ASP A 682 21.82 -3.06 -27.03
CA ASP A 682 20.47 -2.56 -26.79
C ASP A 682 19.67 -3.32 -25.71
N ARG A 683 20.31 -4.13 -24.86
CA ARG A 683 19.65 -4.88 -23.78
C ARG A 683 18.90 -3.95 -22.82
N GLY A 684 19.54 -2.85 -22.40
CA GLY A 684 18.94 -1.83 -21.53
C GLY A 684 17.73 -1.15 -22.19
N PRO A 685 17.90 -0.51 -23.36
CA PRO A 685 16.79 0.04 -24.15
C PRO A 685 15.62 -0.92 -24.36
N ARG A 686 15.88 -2.20 -24.70
CA ARG A 686 14.83 -3.22 -24.87
C ARG A 686 14.09 -3.55 -23.58
N MET A 687 14.78 -3.65 -22.45
CA MET A 687 14.14 -3.83 -21.14
C MET A 687 13.23 -2.65 -20.80
N VAL A 688 13.71 -1.42 -20.98
CA VAL A 688 12.93 -0.20 -20.71
C VAL A 688 11.69 -0.13 -21.62
N ALA A 689 11.86 -0.43 -22.91
CA ALA A 689 10.78 -0.52 -23.87
C ALA A 689 9.71 -1.55 -23.44
N ALA A 690 10.11 -2.71 -22.92
CA ALA A 690 9.18 -3.74 -22.46
C ALA A 690 8.51 -3.43 -21.09
N LEU A 691 9.19 -2.70 -20.19
CA LEU A 691 8.72 -2.43 -18.83
C LEU A 691 7.80 -1.20 -18.70
N HIS A 692 7.75 -0.29 -19.68
CA HIS A 692 6.92 0.91 -19.58
C HIS A 692 5.42 0.68 -19.28
N PRO A 693 4.73 -0.39 -19.73
CA PRO A 693 3.34 -0.60 -19.37
C PRO A 693 3.18 -1.01 -17.90
N PHE A 694 4.18 -1.68 -17.31
CA PHE A 694 4.17 -2.00 -15.88
C PHE A 694 4.27 -0.72 -15.03
N TRP A 695 5.18 0.19 -15.36
CA TRP A 695 5.30 1.48 -14.68
C TRP A 695 4.00 2.29 -14.77
N LEU A 696 3.42 2.37 -15.97
CA LEU A 696 2.15 3.05 -16.22
C LEU A 696 0.98 2.46 -15.43
N ILE A 697 0.80 1.13 -15.45
CA ILE A 697 -0.34 0.47 -14.80
C ILE A 697 -0.22 0.53 -13.27
N ARG A 698 1.01 0.45 -12.72
CA ARG A 698 1.28 0.46 -11.27
C ARG A 698 1.55 1.86 -10.70
N GLY A 699 1.34 2.94 -11.46
CA GLY A 699 1.52 4.33 -10.99
C GLY A 699 2.97 4.77 -10.75
N ARG A 700 3.97 4.03 -11.24
CA ARG A 700 5.41 4.33 -11.04
C ARG A 700 5.93 5.32 -12.10
N LEU A 701 5.24 6.45 -12.26
CA LEU A 701 5.44 7.35 -13.39
C LEU A 701 6.86 7.97 -13.42
N SER A 702 7.34 8.54 -12.32
CA SER A 702 8.65 9.21 -12.25
C SER A 702 9.82 8.25 -12.49
N GLU A 703 9.77 7.05 -11.89
CA GLU A 703 10.80 6.03 -12.11
C GLU A 703 10.80 5.55 -13.57
N GLY A 704 9.61 5.35 -14.16
CA GLY A 704 9.49 4.99 -15.57
C GLY A 704 10.00 6.07 -16.51
N GLU A 705 9.75 7.35 -16.23
CA GLU A 705 10.29 8.47 -17.02
C GLU A 705 11.81 8.49 -17.01
N ARG A 706 12.45 8.39 -15.83
CA ARG A 706 13.92 8.33 -15.73
C ARG A 706 14.53 7.21 -16.58
N TRP A 707 13.93 6.02 -16.55
CA TRP A 707 14.39 4.90 -17.36
C TRP A 707 14.16 5.11 -18.86
N LEU A 708 13.03 5.68 -19.26
CA LEU A 708 12.72 6.00 -20.66
C LEU A 708 13.65 7.07 -21.22
N GLU A 709 13.97 8.11 -20.45
CA GLU A 709 14.94 9.14 -20.85
C GLU A 709 16.35 8.57 -20.99
N ARG A 710 16.80 7.71 -20.05
CA ARG A 710 18.08 6.98 -20.14
C ARG A 710 18.10 6.02 -21.35
N GLY A 711 16.97 5.41 -21.70
CA GLY A 711 16.80 4.59 -22.90
C GLY A 711 16.85 5.39 -24.21
N LEU A 712 16.20 6.56 -24.26
CA LEU A 712 16.16 7.44 -25.43
C LEU A 712 17.49 8.17 -25.71
N ALA A 713 18.32 8.33 -24.68
CA ALA A 713 19.69 8.83 -24.79
C ALA A 713 20.70 7.76 -25.29
N HIS A 714 20.33 6.48 -25.25
CA HIS A 714 21.14 5.40 -25.82
C HIS A 714 20.95 5.32 -27.34
N PRO A 715 22.01 5.02 -28.13
CA PRO A 715 21.90 4.83 -29.58
C PRO A 715 21.29 3.46 -29.92
N ALA A 716 20.03 3.25 -29.53
CA ALA A 716 19.29 2.01 -29.76
C ALA A 716 18.76 1.89 -31.19
N ALA A 717 18.58 0.66 -31.66
CA ALA A 717 17.96 0.37 -32.96
C ALA A 717 16.56 0.99 -33.09
N GLU A 718 16.23 1.48 -34.28
CA GLU A 718 15.04 2.30 -34.54
C GLU A 718 13.69 1.69 -34.08
N PRO A 719 13.42 0.37 -34.21
CA PRO A 719 12.18 -0.21 -33.65
C PRO A 719 12.11 -0.12 -32.12
N VAL A 720 13.25 -0.22 -31.43
CA VAL A 720 13.32 -0.05 -29.97
C VAL A 720 13.14 1.42 -29.61
N ARG A 721 13.75 2.34 -30.37
CA ARG A 721 13.56 3.78 -30.21
C ARG A 721 12.10 4.19 -30.40
N ALA A 722 11.41 3.67 -31.42
CA ALA A 722 9.99 3.94 -31.65
C ALA A 722 9.11 3.52 -30.46
N GLU A 723 9.38 2.36 -29.86
CA GLU A 723 8.67 1.86 -28.68
C GLU A 723 9.00 2.65 -27.40
N LEU A 724 10.26 3.10 -27.23
CA LEU A 724 10.66 3.99 -26.14
C LEU A 724 9.96 5.35 -26.24
N LEU A 725 9.91 5.97 -27.42
CA LEU A 725 9.15 7.20 -27.67
C LEU A 725 7.67 7.01 -27.34
N ARG A 726 7.09 5.85 -27.73
CA ARG A 726 5.71 5.51 -27.42
C ARG A 726 5.47 5.40 -25.91
N GLY A 727 6.38 4.75 -25.19
CA GLY A 727 6.38 4.61 -23.74
C GLY A 727 6.52 5.96 -23.02
N ALA A 728 7.43 6.82 -23.48
CA ALA A 728 7.62 8.16 -22.95
C ALA A 728 6.37 9.03 -23.16
N GLY A 729 5.71 8.93 -24.32
CA GLY A 729 4.43 9.58 -24.56
C GLY A 729 3.31 9.07 -23.65
N ASN A 730 3.29 7.76 -23.33
CA ASN A 730 2.32 7.18 -22.39
C ASN A 730 2.47 7.77 -20.97
N ILE A 731 3.71 7.86 -20.47
CA ILE A 731 3.97 8.45 -19.14
C ILE A 731 3.73 9.96 -19.17
N ALA A 732 4.18 10.68 -20.21
CA ALA A 732 3.90 12.11 -20.35
C ALA A 732 2.39 12.42 -20.31
N ARG A 733 1.54 11.65 -21.01
CA ARG A 733 0.07 11.79 -20.95
C ARG A 733 -0.47 11.50 -19.55
N ALA A 734 0.01 10.45 -18.89
CA ALA A 734 -0.40 10.13 -17.52
C ALA A 734 0.01 11.22 -16.51
N SER A 735 1.15 11.89 -16.71
CA SER A 735 1.57 13.07 -15.95
C SER A 735 0.89 14.39 -16.39
N GLY A 736 -0.16 14.35 -17.21
CA GLY A 736 -0.86 15.55 -17.72
C GLY A 736 -0.12 16.37 -18.79
N ARG A 737 1.08 15.99 -19.22
CA ARG A 737 1.89 16.70 -20.23
C ARG A 737 1.46 16.29 -21.64
N THR A 738 0.22 16.63 -22.00
CA THR A 738 -0.44 16.24 -23.27
C THR A 738 0.31 16.73 -24.51
N GLY A 739 0.96 17.90 -24.46
CA GLY A 739 1.85 18.40 -25.50
C GLY A 739 3.09 17.51 -25.74
N LYS A 740 3.86 17.21 -24.68
CA LYS A 740 5.03 16.28 -24.74
C LYS A 740 4.57 14.90 -25.26
N ALA A 741 3.41 14.41 -24.81
CA ALA A 741 2.84 13.14 -25.28
C ALA A 741 2.51 13.13 -26.78
N ARG A 742 1.86 14.18 -27.30
CA ARG A 742 1.53 14.32 -28.73
C ARG A 742 2.79 14.29 -29.61
N SER A 743 3.80 15.07 -29.24
CA SER A 743 5.08 15.16 -29.95
C SER A 743 5.79 13.79 -30.01
N LEU A 744 5.96 13.13 -28.85
CA LEU A 744 6.63 11.82 -28.76
C LEU A 744 5.89 10.71 -29.53
N TRP A 745 4.56 10.76 -29.58
CA TRP A 745 3.79 9.79 -30.37
C TRP A 745 3.80 10.06 -31.87
N ASN A 746 3.94 11.32 -32.32
CA ASN A 746 4.18 11.61 -33.73
C ASN A 746 5.55 11.09 -34.18
N GLU A 747 6.63 11.36 -33.43
CA GLU A 747 7.98 10.83 -33.72
C GLU A 747 7.97 9.29 -33.72
N SER A 748 7.29 8.66 -32.75
CA SER A 748 7.08 7.21 -32.70
C SER A 748 6.34 6.67 -33.92
N ALA A 749 5.27 7.31 -34.38
CA ALA A 749 4.50 6.90 -35.55
C ALA A 749 5.29 7.08 -36.86
N GLU A 750 6.02 8.18 -37.02
CA GLU A 750 6.90 8.44 -38.17
C GLU A 750 8.02 7.40 -38.25
N LEU A 751 8.65 7.09 -37.12
CA LEU A 751 9.72 6.10 -37.04
C LEU A 751 9.19 4.67 -37.29
N ALA A 752 8.06 4.29 -36.69
CA ALA A 752 7.41 3.01 -36.95
C ALA A 752 7.04 2.85 -38.44
N ARG A 753 6.56 3.92 -39.08
CA ARG A 753 6.25 3.96 -40.51
C ARG A 753 7.51 3.80 -41.38
N SER A 754 8.64 4.41 -41.00
CA SER A 754 9.89 4.31 -41.77
C SER A 754 10.56 2.93 -41.70
N VAL A 755 10.46 2.24 -40.55
CA VAL A 755 10.98 0.86 -40.38
C VAL A 755 9.99 -0.24 -40.80
N GLY A 756 8.76 0.12 -41.14
CA GLY A 756 7.71 -0.82 -41.53
C GLY A 756 7.04 -1.58 -40.38
N ASP A 757 7.19 -1.13 -39.13
CA ASP A 757 6.49 -1.71 -37.99
C ASP A 757 5.03 -1.25 -37.94
N LYS A 758 4.17 -2.04 -38.59
CA LYS A 758 2.71 -1.84 -38.56
C LYS A 758 2.13 -1.88 -37.14
N SER A 759 2.71 -2.65 -36.21
CA SER A 759 2.17 -2.81 -34.86
C SER A 759 2.47 -1.59 -33.99
N GLY A 760 3.72 -1.13 -34.01
CA GLY A 760 4.13 0.15 -33.40
C GLY A 760 3.34 1.33 -33.98
N LEU A 761 3.14 1.37 -35.31
CA LEU A 761 2.34 2.41 -35.96
C LEU A 761 0.88 2.40 -35.49
N CYS A 762 0.20 1.26 -35.50
CA CYS A 762 -1.15 1.14 -34.95
C CYS A 762 -1.22 1.55 -33.46
N ALA A 763 -0.22 1.20 -32.66
CA ALA A 763 -0.14 1.57 -31.24
C ALA A 763 0.02 3.08 -31.03
N ALA A 764 0.82 3.76 -31.85
CA ALA A 764 1.00 5.21 -31.81
C ALA A 764 -0.27 5.95 -32.31
N LEU A 765 -0.86 5.51 -33.43
CA LEU A 765 -2.11 6.05 -33.95
C LEU A 765 -3.28 5.88 -32.97
N ALA A 766 -3.36 4.73 -32.27
CA ALA A 766 -4.39 4.49 -31.25
C ALA A 766 -4.29 5.47 -30.07
N ASN A 767 -3.07 5.84 -29.68
CA ASN A 767 -2.78 6.81 -28.64
C ASN A 767 -3.07 8.25 -29.08
N LEU A 768 -2.63 8.63 -30.29
CA LEU A 768 -2.91 9.95 -30.86
C LEU A 768 -4.41 10.16 -31.09
N GLY A 769 -5.12 9.18 -31.65
CA GLY A 769 -6.56 9.26 -31.88
C GLY A 769 -7.37 9.33 -30.60
N ARG A 770 -6.90 8.64 -29.54
CA ARG A 770 -7.46 8.77 -28.19
C ARG A 770 -7.21 10.17 -27.62
N LEU A 771 -5.98 10.69 -27.71
CA LEU A 771 -5.66 12.02 -27.20
C LEU A 771 -6.45 13.12 -27.92
N ALA A 772 -6.62 13.00 -29.24
CA ALA A 772 -7.47 13.91 -30.01
C ALA A 772 -8.93 13.86 -29.55
N ALA A 773 -9.48 12.68 -29.24
CA ALA A 773 -10.82 12.53 -28.67
C ALA A 773 -10.93 13.09 -27.23
N GLU A 774 -9.91 12.87 -26.39
CA GLU A 774 -9.80 13.42 -25.03
C GLU A 774 -9.78 14.96 -25.06
N LEU A 775 -9.05 15.57 -26.01
CA LEU A 775 -8.92 17.03 -26.20
C LEU A 775 -10.02 17.65 -27.11
N ALA A 776 -11.03 16.87 -27.49
CA ALA A 776 -12.13 17.27 -28.37
C ALA A 776 -11.76 17.76 -29.79
N ASP A 777 -10.59 17.38 -30.29
CA ASP A 777 -10.21 17.47 -31.70
C ASP A 777 -10.84 16.30 -32.47
N PHE A 778 -12.18 16.38 -32.63
CA PHE A 778 -12.98 15.29 -33.20
C PHE A 778 -12.61 14.93 -34.64
N PRO A 779 -12.34 15.87 -35.58
CA PRO A 779 -11.90 15.52 -36.92
C PRO A 779 -10.57 14.74 -36.89
N ARG A 780 -9.58 15.21 -36.13
CA ARG A 780 -8.28 14.53 -36.07
C ARG A 780 -8.37 13.15 -35.41
N ALA A 781 -9.22 13.00 -34.39
CA ALA A 781 -9.50 11.70 -33.77
C ALA A 781 -10.07 10.68 -34.77
N GLN A 782 -10.90 11.15 -35.69
CA GLN A 782 -11.53 10.34 -36.73
C GLN A 782 -10.53 9.95 -37.83
N GLU A 783 -9.72 10.90 -38.31
CA GLU A 783 -8.62 10.65 -39.26
C GLU A 783 -7.66 9.58 -38.73
N LEU A 784 -7.16 9.75 -37.51
CA LEU A 784 -6.19 8.84 -36.88
C LEU A 784 -6.78 7.45 -36.62
N SER A 785 -8.04 7.38 -36.18
CA SER A 785 -8.74 6.10 -36.02
C SER A 785 -8.98 5.42 -37.37
N THR A 786 -9.15 6.20 -38.44
CA THR A 786 -9.32 5.71 -39.80
C THR A 786 -8.02 5.18 -40.41
N GLU A 787 -6.91 5.92 -40.28
CA GLU A 787 -5.58 5.47 -40.70
C GLU A 787 -5.19 4.16 -40.00
N LEU A 788 -5.43 4.07 -38.68
CA LEU A 788 -5.19 2.86 -37.89
C LEU A 788 -5.92 1.63 -38.48
N LEU A 789 -7.21 1.77 -38.82
CA LEU A 789 -8.01 0.68 -39.39
C LEU A 789 -7.54 0.27 -40.80
N GLU A 790 -6.96 1.19 -41.55
CA GLU A 790 -6.39 0.92 -42.87
C GLU A 790 -5.04 0.21 -42.77
N VAL A 791 -4.18 0.60 -41.82
CA VAL A 791 -2.91 -0.10 -41.51
C VAL A 791 -3.18 -1.51 -40.96
N ALA A 792 -4.20 -1.65 -40.10
CA ALA A 792 -4.56 -2.92 -39.46
C ALA A 792 -5.19 -3.96 -40.39
N ARG A 793 -5.75 -3.54 -41.54
CA ARG A 793 -6.51 -4.41 -42.47
C ARG A 793 -5.73 -5.63 -42.98
N ASP A 794 -4.42 -5.49 -43.13
CA ASP A 794 -3.53 -6.55 -43.64
C ASP A 794 -2.67 -7.19 -42.52
N MET A 795 -3.12 -7.10 -41.26
CA MET A 795 -2.49 -7.77 -40.11
C MET A 795 -3.15 -9.13 -39.85
N PRO A 796 -2.53 -10.03 -39.06
CA PRO A 796 -3.19 -11.27 -38.63
C PRO A 796 -4.51 -10.98 -37.90
N ASP A 797 -5.54 -11.80 -38.11
CA ASP A 797 -6.92 -11.59 -37.61
C ASP A 797 -7.00 -11.14 -36.14
N ALA A 798 -6.17 -11.72 -35.26
CA ALA A 798 -6.14 -11.39 -33.82
C ALA A 798 -5.58 -9.99 -33.53
N ASP A 799 -4.56 -9.55 -34.27
CA ASP A 799 -4.00 -8.20 -34.17
C ASP A 799 -4.96 -7.19 -34.81
N GLN A 800 -5.52 -7.51 -35.98
CA GLN A 800 -6.54 -6.68 -36.61
C GLN A 800 -7.73 -6.46 -35.68
N GLN A 801 -8.32 -7.52 -35.12
CA GLN A 801 -9.47 -7.42 -34.21
C GLN A 801 -9.15 -6.58 -32.96
N ARG A 802 -7.94 -6.71 -32.41
CA ARG A 802 -7.46 -5.88 -31.29
C ARG A 802 -7.43 -4.39 -31.66
N TRP A 803 -6.97 -4.05 -32.86
CA TRP A 803 -6.92 -2.66 -33.33
C TRP A 803 -8.31 -2.13 -33.72
N ASP A 804 -9.17 -2.95 -34.32
CA ASP A 804 -10.58 -2.64 -34.62
C ASP A 804 -11.34 -2.26 -33.32
N ILE A 805 -11.21 -3.06 -32.25
CA ILE A 805 -11.75 -2.76 -30.91
C ILE A 805 -11.18 -1.43 -30.38
N GLY A 806 -9.87 -1.21 -30.58
CA GLY A 806 -9.16 0.00 -30.18
C GLY A 806 -9.78 1.26 -30.80
N ALA A 807 -9.91 1.29 -32.13
CA ALA A 807 -10.49 2.39 -32.90
C ALA A 807 -11.99 2.57 -32.62
N ALA A 808 -12.77 1.48 -32.53
CA ALA A 808 -14.19 1.55 -32.17
C ALA A 808 -14.41 2.21 -30.79
N THR A 809 -13.51 1.95 -29.82
CA THR A 809 -13.57 2.62 -28.52
C THR A 809 -13.29 4.13 -28.63
N ASN A 810 -12.28 4.52 -29.42
CA ASN A 810 -11.92 5.93 -29.59
C ASN A 810 -13.03 6.70 -30.34
N LEU A 811 -13.59 6.12 -31.40
CA LEU A 811 -14.72 6.68 -32.15
C LEU A 811 -16.00 6.76 -31.31
N ALA A 812 -16.22 5.81 -30.39
CA ALA A 812 -17.32 5.89 -29.45
C ALA A 812 -17.21 7.08 -28.48
N LEU A 813 -16.00 7.39 -27.99
CA LEU A 813 -15.77 8.58 -27.17
C LEU A 813 -16.06 9.87 -27.96
N VAL A 814 -15.67 9.93 -29.24
CA VAL A 814 -16.02 11.05 -30.13
C VAL A 814 -17.54 11.16 -30.32
N ALA A 815 -18.24 10.05 -30.56
CA ALA A 815 -19.70 10.01 -30.69
C ALA A 815 -20.39 10.49 -29.40
N GLN A 816 -19.96 9.97 -28.24
CA GLN A 816 -20.44 10.36 -26.91
C GLN A 816 -20.26 11.87 -26.68
N ARG A 817 -19.04 12.41 -26.88
CA ARG A 817 -18.76 13.84 -26.67
C ARG A 817 -19.49 14.77 -27.66
N ARG A 818 -19.84 14.29 -28.86
CA ARG A 818 -20.72 15.00 -29.83
C ARG A 818 -22.22 14.84 -29.51
N GLY A 819 -22.60 14.02 -28.53
CA GLY A 819 -23.99 13.76 -28.14
C GLY A 819 -24.71 12.70 -28.98
N ASP A 820 -24.00 11.95 -29.82
CA ASP A 820 -24.52 10.81 -30.59
C ASP A 820 -24.41 9.52 -29.76
N TYR A 821 -25.31 9.41 -28.79
CA TYR A 821 -25.32 8.30 -27.84
C TYR A 821 -25.78 6.99 -28.46
N GLU A 822 -26.53 7.03 -29.56
CA GLU A 822 -26.96 5.87 -30.33
C GLU A 822 -25.76 5.21 -31.03
N LEU A 823 -24.96 5.99 -31.76
CA LEU A 823 -23.70 5.53 -32.37
C LEU A 823 -22.69 5.07 -31.32
N ALA A 824 -22.51 5.83 -30.23
CA ALA A 824 -21.62 5.44 -29.13
C ALA A 824 -22.01 4.06 -28.56
N SER A 825 -23.31 3.82 -28.35
CA SER A 825 -23.82 2.53 -27.86
C SER A 825 -23.55 1.38 -28.83
N ILE A 826 -23.64 1.61 -30.15
CA ILE A 826 -23.34 0.61 -31.19
C ILE A 826 -21.84 0.25 -31.17
N LEU A 827 -20.97 1.26 -31.18
CA LEU A 827 -19.52 1.08 -31.20
C LEU A 827 -18.99 0.42 -29.92
N LEU A 828 -19.51 0.80 -28.75
CA LEU A 828 -19.15 0.19 -27.47
C LEU A 828 -19.71 -1.23 -27.34
N GLY A 829 -20.95 -1.47 -27.79
CA GLY A 829 -21.53 -2.82 -27.83
C GLY A 829 -20.80 -3.79 -28.76
N TYR A 830 -20.19 -3.28 -29.85
CA TYR A 830 -19.21 -4.02 -30.64
C TYR A 830 -17.92 -4.26 -29.83
N ALA A 831 -17.28 -3.20 -29.33
CA ALA A 831 -16.00 -3.28 -28.64
C ALA A 831 -16.01 -4.21 -27.40
N VAL A 832 -17.07 -4.19 -26.58
CA VAL A 832 -17.25 -5.10 -25.44
C VAL A 832 -17.33 -6.55 -25.93
N ARG A 833 -18.24 -6.86 -26.87
CA ARG A 833 -18.49 -8.22 -27.34
C ARG A 833 -17.26 -8.84 -28.00
N GLU A 834 -16.59 -8.12 -28.89
CA GLU A 834 -15.40 -8.64 -29.55
C GLU A 834 -14.22 -8.79 -28.57
N ALA A 835 -14.05 -7.86 -27.62
CA ALA A 835 -13.03 -7.97 -26.59
C ALA A 835 -13.30 -9.15 -25.63
N GLU A 836 -14.54 -9.40 -25.24
CA GLU A 836 -14.92 -10.59 -24.46
C GLU A 836 -14.65 -11.88 -25.24
N GLY A 837 -15.06 -11.94 -26.51
CA GLY A 837 -14.85 -13.10 -27.39
C GLY A 837 -13.38 -13.43 -27.62
N ALA A 838 -12.52 -12.40 -27.68
CA ALA A 838 -11.07 -12.52 -27.81
C ALA A 838 -10.32 -12.66 -26.47
N GLY A 839 -11.02 -12.65 -25.32
CA GLY A 839 -10.39 -12.72 -23.99
C GLY A 839 -9.59 -11.47 -23.60
N LEU A 840 -9.80 -10.34 -24.28
CA LEU A 840 -9.10 -9.07 -24.11
C LEU A 840 -9.63 -8.27 -22.90
N VAL A 841 -9.39 -8.77 -21.69
CA VAL A 841 -9.98 -8.29 -20.42
C VAL A 841 -9.84 -6.77 -20.25
N TYR A 842 -8.66 -6.20 -20.53
CA TYR A 842 -8.43 -4.76 -20.37
C TYR A 842 -9.19 -3.91 -21.39
N ALA A 843 -9.30 -4.38 -22.64
CA ALA A 843 -10.07 -3.70 -23.68
C ALA A 843 -11.58 -3.75 -23.38
N ALA A 844 -12.08 -4.90 -22.91
CA ALA A 844 -13.46 -5.06 -22.47
C ALA A 844 -13.78 -4.16 -21.27
N ALA A 845 -12.90 -4.08 -20.26
CA ALA A 845 -13.05 -3.16 -19.12
C ALA A 845 -13.13 -1.68 -19.56
N ARG A 846 -12.29 -1.28 -20.51
CA ARG A 846 -12.29 0.09 -21.07
C ARG A 846 -13.57 0.40 -21.85
N ALA A 847 -14.05 -0.52 -22.67
CA ALA A 847 -15.31 -0.35 -23.38
C ALA A 847 -16.51 -0.33 -22.43
N ARG A 848 -16.50 -1.13 -21.34
CA ARG A 848 -17.49 -1.06 -20.26
C ARG A 848 -17.47 0.28 -19.53
N LEU A 849 -16.29 0.83 -19.21
CA LEU A 849 -16.17 2.15 -18.57
C LEU A 849 -16.85 3.24 -19.39
N PHE A 850 -16.56 3.34 -20.69
CA PHE A 850 -17.22 4.31 -21.59
C PHE A 850 -18.72 4.02 -21.78
N THR A 851 -19.15 2.75 -21.75
CA THR A 851 -20.58 2.38 -21.76
C THR A 851 -21.28 2.93 -20.52
N GLY A 852 -20.65 2.81 -19.35
CA GLY A 852 -21.11 3.38 -18.10
C GLY A 852 -21.15 4.91 -18.10
N GLN A 853 -20.13 5.57 -18.65
CA GLN A 853 -20.11 7.04 -18.80
C GLN A 853 -21.19 7.54 -19.77
N THR A 854 -21.42 6.83 -20.88
CA THR A 854 -22.56 7.09 -21.77
C THR A 854 -23.89 6.96 -21.02
N ALA A 855 -24.04 5.97 -20.13
CA ALA A 855 -25.23 5.84 -19.28
C ALA A 855 -25.37 7.02 -18.29
N VAL A 856 -24.28 7.48 -17.67
CA VAL A 856 -24.26 8.68 -16.80
C VAL A 856 -24.69 9.94 -17.56
N GLU A 857 -24.17 10.18 -18.77
CA GLU A 857 -24.57 11.31 -19.61
C GLU A 857 -26.05 11.26 -20.03
N ARG A 858 -26.59 10.06 -20.27
CA ARG A 858 -28.02 9.84 -20.56
C ARG A 858 -28.91 9.93 -19.30
N GLY A 859 -28.35 9.89 -18.10
CA GLY A 859 -29.10 9.77 -16.84
C GLY A 859 -29.73 8.38 -16.62
N ASP A 860 -29.12 7.34 -17.18
CA ASP A 860 -29.63 5.96 -17.17
C ASP A 860 -28.97 5.12 -16.06
N ALA A 861 -29.76 4.72 -15.07
CA ALA A 861 -29.32 3.90 -13.94
C ALA A 861 -28.91 2.46 -14.33
N THR A 862 -29.17 2.00 -15.56
CA THR A 862 -28.74 0.66 -16.01
C THR A 862 -27.22 0.50 -16.11
N GLY A 863 -26.46 1.60 -16.19
CA GLY A 863 -25.00 1.60 -16.27
C GLY A 863 -24.26 1.10 -15.02
N VAL A 864 -24.93 0.95 -13.86
CA VAL A 864 -24.28 0.55 -12.59
C VAL A 864 -23.54 -0.78 -12.71
N SER A 865 -24.20 -1.84 -13.22
CA SER A 865 -23.58 -3.17 -13.35
C SER A 865 -22.35 -3.14 -14.25
N THR A 866 -22.42 -2.40 -15.36
CA THR A 866 -21.34 -2.27 -16.33
C THR A 866 -20.12 -1.55 -15.75
N LEU A 867 -20.34 -0.55 -14.89
CA LEU A 867 -19.28 0.15 -14.16
C LEU A 867 -18.70 -0.69 -13.02
N GLU A 868 -19.52 -1.44 -12.28
CA GLU A 868 -19.07 -2.37 -11.23
C GLU A 868 -18.20 -3.50 -11.83
N GLU A 869 -18.56 -4.02 -13.02
CA GLU A 869 -17.73 -4.97 -13.78
C GLU A 869 -16.40 -4.36 -14.26
N ALA A 870 -16.41 -3.11 -14.75
CA ALA A 870 -15.20 -2.41 -15.15
C ALA A 870 -14.26 -2.16 -13.96
N LEU A 871 -14.81 -1.70 -12.82
CA LEU A 871 -14.07 -1.48 -11.58
C LEU A 871 -13.44 -2.78 -11.08
N ALA A 872 -14.19 -3.89 -11.01
CA ALA A 872 -13.67 -5.17 -10.57
C ALA A 872 -12.52 -5.67 -11.46
N ALA A 873 -12.59 -5.43 -12.78
CA ALA A 873 -11.49 -5.74 -13.69
C ALA A 873 -10.24 -4.88 -13.43
N TYR A 874 -10.40 -3.56 -13.20
CA TYR A 874 -9.28 -2.67 -12.89
C TYR A 874 -8.66 -2.91 -11.52
N GLN A 875 -9.46 -3.18 -10.49
CA GLN A 875 -8.99 -3.57 -9.16
C GLN A 875 -8.19 -4.89 -9.22
N LYS A 876 -8.67 -5.90 -9.97
CA LYS A 876 -7.95 -7.17 -10.16
C LYS A 876 -6.58 -7.00 -10.84
N VAL A 877 -6.45 -5.99 -11.71
CA VAL A 877 -5.19 -5.64 -12.41
C VAL A 877 -4.32 -4.69 -11.56
N GLY A 878 -4.90 -4.03 -10.56
CA GLY A 878 -4.25 -2.98 -9.78
C GLY A 878 -3.96 -1.72 -10.60
N ASN A 879 -4.84 -1.34 -11.53
CA ASN A 879 -4.74 -0.10 -12.29
C ASN A 879 -5.46 1.03 -11.54
N LEU A 880 -4.69 1.86 -10.83
CA LEU A 880 -5.20 2.89 -9.92
C LEU A 880 -6.04 3.94 -10.64
N ALA A 881 -5.51 4.55 -11.71
CA ALA A 881 -6.18 5.61 -12.45
C ALA A 881 -7.48 5.14 -13.11
N ALA A 882 -7.50 3.94 -13.71
CA ALA A 882 -8.71 3.40 -14.33
C ALA A 882 -9.76 2.96 -13.29
N GLY A 883 -9.33 2.49 -12.11
CA GLY A 883 -10.20 2.27 -10.95
C GLY A 883 -10.86 3.58 -10.48
N ALA A 884 -10.08 4.65 -10.33
CA ALA A 884 -10.59 5.98 -9.97
C ALA A 884 -11.63 6.52 -10.98
N TRP A 885 -11.40 6.34 -12.29
CA TRP A 885 -12.38 6.69 -13.33
C TRP A 885 -13.70 5.93 -13.19
N ALA A 886 -13.65 4.63 -12.86
CA ALA A 886 -14.84 3.81 -12.67
C ALA A 886 -15.61 4.20 -11.38
N LEU A 887 -14.90 4.42 -10.27
CA LEU A 887 -15.48 4.90 -9.00
C LEU A 887 -16.12 6.28 -9.16
N ASN A 888 -15.45 7.23 -9.81
CA ASN A 888 -16.02 8.55 -10.13
C ASN A 888 -17.31 8.41 -10.95
N SER A 889 -17.31 7.53 -11.95
CA SER A 889 -18.49 7.31 -12.81
C SER A 889 -19.65 6.69 -12.01
N LEU A 890 -19.37 5.78 -11.06
CA LEU A 890 -20.36 5.26 -10.11
C LEU A 890 -20.86 6.35 -9.15
N GLY A 891 -19.98 7.22 -8.65
CA GLY A 891 -20.31 8.34 -7.77
C GLY A 891 -21.20 9.37 -8.47
N ALA A 892 -20.89 9.71 -9.72
CA ALA A 892 -21.72 10.56 -10.57
C ALA A 892 -23.10 9.93 -10.81
N LEU A 893 -23.18 8.62 -11.09
CA LEU A 893 -24.45 7.93 -11.28
C LEU A 893 -25.27 7.89 -9.97
N ALA A 894 -24.62 7.62 -8.84
CA ALA A 894 -25.22 7.68 -7.51
C ALA A 894 -25.79 9.07 -7.20
N LEU A 895 -25.08 10.13 -7.62
CA LEU A 895 -25.51 11.52 -7.46
C LEU A 895 -26.74 11.88 -8.32
N GLU A 896 -26.91 11.27 -9.49
CA GLU A 896 -28.12 11.45 -10.32
C GLU A 896 -29.34 10.71 -9.78
N ILE A 897 -29.16 9.48 -9.29
CA ILE A 897 -30.25 8.70 -8.67
C ILE A 897 -30.54 9.12 -7.21
N GLY A 898 -29.84 10.12 -6.68
CA GLY A 898 -30.09 10.72 -5.37
C GLY A 898 -29.46 10.01 -4.16
N GLN A 899 -28.56 9.04 -4.37
CA GLN A 899 -27.85 8.30 -3.33
C GLN A 899 -26.60 9.07 -2.86
N ARG A 900 -26.80 10.17 -2.13
CA ARG A 900 -25.73 11.13 -1.76
C ARG A 900 -24.62 10.51 -0.91
N GLU A 901 -24.98 9.68 0.06
CA GLU A 901 -24.04 9.03 0.98
C GLU A 901 -23.18 8.00 0.23
N ARG A 902 -23.78 7.27 -0.72
CA ARG A 902 -23.05 6.37 -1.63
C ARG A 902 -22.14 7.17 -2.57
N ALA A 903 -22.61 8.31 -3.08
CA ALA A 903 -21.82 9.17 -3.94
C ALA A 903 -20.57 9.70 -3.22
N SER A 904 -20.70 10.17 -1.97
CA SER A 904 -19.55 10.60 -1.14
C SER A 904 -18.51 9.49 -1.03
N ALA A 905 -18.89 8.33 -0.49
CA ALA A 905 -17.95 7.23 -0.25
C ALA A 905 -17.23 6.75 -1.53
N LEU A 906 -17.92 6.75 -2.67
CA LEU A 906 -17.32 6.42 -3.98
C LEU A 906 -16.35 7.50 -4.48
N LEU A 907 -16.62 8.78 -4.20
CA LEU A 907 -15.77 9.89 -4.59
C LEU A 907 -14.54 10.01 -3.69
N ASP A 908 -14.68 9.69 -2.40
CA ASP A 908 -13.57 9.63 -1.44
C ASP A 908 -12.57 8.52 -1.86
N GLU A 909 -13.06 7.31 -2.17
CA GLU A 909 -12.24 6.21 -2.70
C GLU A 909 -11.63 6.56 -4.07
N ALA A 910 -12.39 7.24 -4.95
CA ALA A 910 -11.88 7.71 -6.24
C ALA A 910 -10.75 8.74 -6.07
N MET A 911 -10.85 9.65 -5.09
CA MET A 911 -9.83 10.66 -4.81
C MET A 911 -8.55 10.05 -4.27
N GLU A 912 -8.64 9.05 -3.38
CA GLU A 912 -7.48 8.30 -2.89
C GLU A 912 -6.75 7.61 -4.06
N LEU A 913 -7.47 6.87 -4.91
CA LEU A 913 -6.88 6.20 -6.07
C LEU A 913 -6.35 7.18 -7.13
N ALA A 914 -7.01 8.31 -7.35
CA ALA A 914 -6.55 9.37 -8.25
C ALA A 914 -5.23 9.98 -7.77
N THR A 915 -5.12 10.23 -6.46
CA THR A 915 -3.92 10.79 -5.82
C THR A 915 -2.75 9.81 -5.88
N GLN A 916 -2.98 8.53 -5.56
CA GLN A 916 -1.95 7.48 -5.66
C GLN A 916 -1.55 7.17 -7.12
N GLY A 917 -2.48 7.34 -8.08
CA GLY A 917 -2.23 7.08 -9.50
C GLY A 917 -1.51 8.21 -10.25
N GLY A 918 -1.53 9.43 -9.72
CA GLY A 918 -0.83 10.59 -10.29
C GLY A 918 -1.40 11.16 -11.60
N ASP A 919 -2.57 10.71 -12.06
CA ASP A 919 -3.21 11.21 -13.29
C ASP A 919 -4.07 12.45 -12.97
N PRO A 920 -3.71 13.66 -13.46
CA PRO A 920 -4.41 14.89 -13.12
C PRO A 920 -5.80 14.98 -13.77
N GLY A 921 -6.06 14.25 -14.87
CA GLY A 921 -7.35 14.26 -15.56
C GLY A 921 -8.43 13.51 -14.77
N VAL A 922 -8.08 12.37 -14.16
CA VAL A 922 -9.02 11.68 -13.26
C VAL A 922 -9.26 12.50 -11.99
N ARG A 923 -8.21 13.09 -11.41
CA ARG A 923 -8.34 13.95 -10.22
C ARG A 923 -9.27 15.14 -10.48
N ALA A 924 -9.11 15.83 -11.62
CA ALA A 924 -9.98 16.93 -12.00
C ALA A 924 -11.44 16.50 -12.14
N THR A 925 -11.70 15.31 -12.68
CA THR A 925 -13.07 14.79 -12.84
C THR A 925 -13.71 14.40 -11.50
N VAL A 926 -12.93 13.82 -10.56
CA VAL A 926 -13.38 13.56 -9.19
C VAL A 926 -13.72 14.88 -8.48
N LEU A 927 -12.85 15.90 -8.56
CA LEU A 927 -13.08 17.22 -7.99
C LEU A 927 -14.39 17.85 -8.51
N HIS A 928 -14.64 17.80 -9.82
CA HIS A 928 -15.89 18.28 -10.43
C HIS A 928 -17.13 17.54 -9.91
N THR A 929 -17.08 16.21 -9.80
CA THR A 929 -18.21 15.43 -9.29
C THR A 929 -18.45 15.67 -7.79
N SER A 930 -17.38 15.89 -7.01
CA SER A 930 -17.44 16.28 -5.60
C SER A 930 -18.00 17.69 -5.42
N ALA A 931 -17.60 18.67 -6.24
CA ALA A 931 -18.19 20.01 -6.27
C ALA A 931 -19.71 19.95 -6.52
N ARG A 932 -20.15 19.13 -7.48
CA ARG A 932 -21.57 18.88 -7.77
C ARG A 932 -22.31 18.23 -6.59
N LEU A 933 -21.66 17.33 -5.83
CA LEU A 933 -22.21 16.78 -4.60
C LEU A 933 -22.38 17.86 -3.53
N GLN A 934 -21.32 18.64 -3.25
CA GLN A 934 -21.37 19.71 -2.23
C GLN A 934 -22.39 20.79 -2.56
N ARG A 935 -22.53 21.17 -3.83
CA ARG A 935 -23.62 22.04 -4.31
C ARG A 935 -25.01 21.45 -4.05
N LYS A 936 -25.22 20.14 -4.24
CA LYS A 936 -26.50 19.46 -3.92
C LYS A 936 -26.77 19.33 -2.41
N VAL A 937 -25.75 19.39 -1.56
CA VAL A 937 -25.85 19.37 -0.09
C VAL A 937 -26.05 20.78 0.50
N GLY A 938 -25.49 21.80 -0.15
CA GLY A 938 -25.61 23.22 0.24
C GLY A 938 -24.30 23.87 0.68
N HIS A 939 -23.16 23.17 0.60
CA HIS A 939 -21.84 23.70 0.92
C HIS A 939 -21.27 24.45 -0.30
N LEU A 940 -21.77 25.66 -0.55
CA LEU A 940 -21.49 26.39 -1.79
C LEU A 940 -20.03 26.87 -1.91
N ASP A 941 -19.38 27.22 -0.79
CA ASP A 941 -17.98 27.66 -0.78
C ASP A 941 -17.03 26.49 -1.05
N GLU A 942 -17.27 25.34 -0.40
CA GLU A 942 -16.53 24.09 -0.65
C GLU A 942 -16.69 23.63 -2.11
N ALA A 943 -17.92 23.67 -2.64
CA ALA A 943 -18.20 23.39 -4.05
C ALA A 943 -17.43 24.33 -4.99
N ARG A 944 -17.31 25.62 -4.65
CA ARG A 944 -16.56 26.61 -5.45
C ARG A 944 -15.06 26.34 -5.44
N MET A 945 -14.46 25.96 -4.30
CA MET A 945 -13.03 25.62 -4.24
C MET A 945 -12.72 24.37 -5.08
N LEU A 946 -13.49 23.29 -4.88
CA LEU A 946 -13.33 22.03 -5.63
C LEU A 946 -13.47 22.23 -7.15
N GLU A 947 -14.42 23.07 -7.59
CA GLU A 947 -14.61 23.38 -9.00
C GLU A 947 -13.46 24.24 -9.57
N GLY A 948 -12.90 25.16 -8.77
CA GLY A 948 -11.72 25.94 -9.13
C GLY A 948 -10.46 25.07 -9.33
N GLU A 949 -10.23 24.11 -8.44
CA GLU A 949 -9.14 23.15 -8.58
C GLU A 949 -9.32 22.22 -9.80
N SER A 950 -10.56 21.74 -10.04
CA SER A 950 -10.88 20.95 -11.25
C SER A 950 -10.53 21.71 -12.52
N LEU A 951 -10.92 22.98 -12.57
CA LEU A 951 -10.74 23.87 -13.71
C LEU A 951 -9.26 24.20 -13.97
N ALA A 952 -8.47 24.43 -12.93
CA ALA A 952 -7.02 24.62 -13.05
C ALA A 952 -6.31 23.38 -13.64
N LEU A 953 -6.73 22.17 -13.22
CA LEU A 953 -6.17 20.92 -13.75
C LEU A 953 -6.64 20.64 -15.19
N ARG A 954 -7.91 20.92 -15.53
CA ARG A 954 -8.43 20.79 -16.90
C ARG A 954 -7.76 21.79 -17.85
N HIS A 955 -7.43 22.99 -17.39
CA HIS A 955 -6.59 23.94 -18.12
C HIS A 955 -5.20 23.34 -18.41
N GLN A 956 -4.51 22.86 -17.38
CA GLN A 956 -3.16 22.30 -17.48
C GLN A 956 -3.05 21.16 -18.52
N ILE A 957 -4.07 20.29 -18.61
CA ILE A 957 -4.09 19.16 -19.54
C ILE A 957 -4.69 19.48 -20.91
N GLY A 958 -5.44 20.58 -21.04
CA GLY A 958 -6.14 21.00 -22.26
C GLY A 958 -7.54 20.40 -22.48
N ASP A 959 -8.24 19.97 -21.42
CA ASP A 959 -9.60 19.39 -21.52
C ASP A 959 -10.67 20.49 -21.72
N MET A 960 -10.82 20.94 -22.97
CA MET A 960 -11.72 22.04 -23.34
C MET A 960 -13.21 21.74 -23.10
N VAL A 961 -13.65 20.49 -23.20
CA VAL A 961 -15.05 20.13 -22.87
C VAL A 961 -15.25 20.15 -21.35
N GLY A 962 -14.25 19.68 -20.60
CA GLY A 962 -14.23 19.80 -19.15
C GLY A 962 -14.23 21.24 -18.64
N ILE A 963 -13.51 22.15 -19.30
CA ILE A 963 -13.56 23.57 -18.99
C ILE A 963 -14.98 24.13 -19.18
N ALA A 964 -15.71 23.70 -20.22
CA ALA A 964 -17.11 24.06 -20.36
C ALA A 964 -18.00 23.51 -19.22
N GLU A 965 -17.78 22.25 -18.79
CA GLU A 965 -18.46 21.65 -17.63
C GLU A 965 -18.21 22.46 -16.33
N CYS A 966 -16.97 22.91 -16.11
CA CYS A 966 -16.61 23.73 -14.95
C CYS A 966 -17.21 25.14 -15.01
N LEU A 967 -17.23 25.78 -16.19
CA LEU A 967 -17.88 27.08 -16.38
C LEU A 967 -19.39 27.00 -16.11
N GLU A 968 -20.05 25.91 -16.51
CA GLU A 968 -21.47 25.65 -16.23
C GLU A 968 -21.73 25.45 -14.73
N ALA A 969 -20.85 24.71 -14.03
CA ALA A 969 -20.94 24.50 -12.59
C ALA A 969 -20.72 25.81 -11.80
N LEU A 970 -19.70 26.59 -12.14
CA LEU A 970 -19.44 27.91 -11.55
C LEU A 970 -20.56 28.92 -11.83
N ALA A 971 -21.14 28.91 -13.03
CA ALA A 971 -22.31 29.74 -13.35
C ALA A 971 -23.54 29.37 -12.49
N GLY A 972 -23.73 28.08 -12.24
CA GLY A 972 -24.73 27.59 -11.29
C GLY A 972 -24.47 28.06 -9.85
N LEU A 973 -23.22 28.01 -9.38
CA LEU A 973 -22.83 28.52 -8.06
C LEU A 973 -23.00 30.04 -7.93
N ASP A 974 -22.78 30.82 -8.99
CA ASP A 974 -23.13 32.25 -9.02
C ASP A 974 -24.63 32.47 -8.94
N THR A 975 -25.39 31.64 -9.65
CA THR A 975 -26.86 31.72 -9.68
C THR A 975 -27.44 31.53 -8.28
N ASP A 976 -26.93 30.54 -7.55
CA ASP A 976 -27.30 30.22 -6.17
C ASP A 976 -26.90 31.35 -5.19
N HIS A 977 -25.77 32.02 -5.42
CA HIS A 977 -25.31 33.19 -4.66
C HIS A 977 -26.00 34.52 -5.04
N GLY A 978 -26.86 34.54 -6.08
CA GLY A 978 -27.50 35.76 -6.55
C GLY A 978 -26.68 36.62 -7.52
N ASN A 979 -25.49 36.17 -7.94
CA ASN A 979 -24.55 36.90 -8.81
C ASN A 979 -24.95 36.79 -10.30
N GLN A 980 -26.19 37.11 -10.63
CA GLN A 980 -26.80 36.74 -11.92
C GLN A 980 -26.09 37.30 -13.17
N ARG A 981 -25.44 38.47 -13.07
CA ARG A 981 -24.62 39.02 -14.17
C ARG A 981 -23.36 38.19 -14.42
N SER A 982 -22.73 37.64 -13.37
CA SER A 982 -21.56 36.76 -13.50
C SER A 982 -21.98 35.38 -14.04
N ALA A 983 -23.04 34.79 -13.48
CA ALA A 983 -23.64 33.55 -13.98
C ALA A 983 -23.94 33.62 -15.48
N THR A 984 -24.60 34.70 -15.92
CA THR A 984 -24.97 34.90 -17.33
C THR A 984 -23.75 35.01 -18.25
N ARG A 985 -22.64 35.62 -17.80
CA ARG A 985 -21.38 35.67 -18.56
C ARG A 985 -20.74 34.29 -18.68
N ARG A 986 -20.65 33.53 -17.57
CA ARG A 986 -20.11 32.16 -17.58
C ARG A 986 -20.92 31.22 -18.47
N PHE A 987 -22.26 31.29 -18.43
CA PHE A 987 -23.11 30.53 -19.36
C PHE A 987 -22.90 30.93 -20.82
N GLY A 988 -22.73 32.23 -21.13
CA GLY A 988 -22.41 32.69 -22.48
C GLY A 988 -21.05 32.19 -22.98
N ALA A 989 -20.03 32.13 -22.11
CA ALA A 989 -18.72 31.58 -22.42
C ALA A 989 -18.77 30.05 -22.67
N ALA A 990 -19.46 29.31 -21.79
CA ALA A 990 -19.65 27.86 -21.94
C ALA A 990 -20.44 27.50 -23.22
N GLU A 991 -21.50 28.26 -23.55
CA GLU A 991 -22.27 28.07 -24.79
C GLU A 991 -21.41 28.28 -26.04
N ALA A 992 -20.60 29.36 -26.06
CA ALA A 992 -19.68 29.63 -27.16
C ALA A 992 -18.64 28.52 -27.31
N LEU A 993 -18.04 28.05 -26.21
CA LEU A 993 -17.05 26.98 -26.20
C LEU A 993 -17.65 25.64 -26.66
N ARG A 994 -18.79 25.21 -26.12
CA ARG A 994 -19.49 23.99 -26.55
C ARG A 994 -19.87 24.05 -28.03
N LYS A 995 -20.30 25.21 -28.54
CA LYS A 995 -20.62 25.40 -29.95
C LYS A 995 -19.38 25.30 -30.85
N HIS A 996 -18.25 25.86 -30.42
CA HIS A 996 -16.98 25.77 -31.16
C HIS A 996 -16.47 24.33 -31.25
N LEU A 997 -16.52 23.58 -30.13
CA LEU A 997 -16.10 22.17 -30.07
C LEU A 997 -17.10 21.22 -30.77
N GLY A 998 -18.36 21.60 -30.90
CA GLY A 998 -19.43 20.69 -31.33
C GLY A 998 -19.83 19.67 -30.24
N ALA A 999 -19.67 20.04 -28.95
CA ALA A 999 -19.87 19.17 -27.79
C ALA A 999 -21.06 19.64 -26.92
N PRO A 1000 -22.31 19.20 -27.20
CA PRO A 1000 -23.51 19.72 -26.55
C PRO A 1000 -23.60 19.38 -25.05
N VAL A 1001 -24.49 20.09 -24.32
CA VAL A 1001 -24.78 19.79 -22.91
C VAL A 1001 -25.44 18.40 -22.80
N PRO A 1002 -24.89 17.47 -21.98
CA PRO A 1002 -25.44 16.13 -21.80
C PRO A 1002 -26.90 16.11 -21.31
N PRO A 1003 -27.71 15.10 -21.70
CA PRO A 1003 -29.10 14.96 -21.27
C PRO A 1003 -29.31 15.01 -19.74
N SER A 1004 -28.43 14.37 -18.96
CA SER A 1004 -28.49 14.38 -17.50
C SER A 1004 -28.30 15.78 -16.89
N ALA A 1005 -27.37 16.56 -17.42
CA ALA A 1005 -27.08 17.93 -16.97
C ALA A 1005 -28.13 18.96 -17.43
N ARG A 1006 -28.80 18.72 -18.57
CA ARG A 1006 -29.65 19.71 -19.25
C ARG A 1006 -30.72 20.35 -18.37
N ASN A 1007 -31.43 19.56 -17.56
CA ASN A 1007 -32.47 20.10 -16.67
C ASN A 1007 -31.93 21.08 -15.62
N GLY A 1008 -30.71 20.83 -15.10
CA GLY A 1008 -30.04 21.73 -14.16
C GLY A 1008 -29.55 23.00 -14.86
N TYR A 1009 -28.92 22.84 -16.02
CA TYR A 1009 -28.44 23.94 -16.86
C TYR A 1009 -29.58 24.90 -17.27
N GLU A 1010 -30.70 24.39 -17.77
CA GLU A 1010 -31.87 25.19 -18.16
C GLU A 1010 -32.51 25.91 -16.95
N ARG A 1011 -32.58 25.25 -15.78
CA ARG A 1011 -33.06 25.85 -14.52
C ARG A 1011 -32.18 27.02 -14.09
N ASP A 1012 -30.86 26.85 -14.12
CA ASP A 1012 -29.92 27.86 -13.62
C ASP A 1012 -29.90 29.08 -14.54
N ILE A 1013 -29.91 28.88 -15.87
CA ILE A 1013 -30.11 29.97 -16.85
C ILE A 1013 -31.46 30.66 -16.66
N GLY A 1014 -32.53 29.91 -16.37
CA GLY A 1014 -33.85 30.46 -16.08
C GLY A 1014 -33.84 31.40 -14.87
N THR A 1015 -33.15 31.01 -13.80
CA THR A 1015 -32.98 31.81 -12.58
C THR A 1015 -32.10 33.05 -12.84
N ALA A 1016 -30.98 32.90 -13.53
CA ALA A 1016 -30.11 34.01 -13.91
C ALA A 1016 -30.83 35.05 -14.79
N ARG A 1017 -31.66 34.58 -15.73
CA ARG A 1017 -32.52 35.46 -16.55
C ARG A 1017 -33.62 36.14 -15.73
N ALA A 1018 -34.18 35.49 -14.72
CA ALA A 1018 -35.23 36.08 -13.89
C ALA A 1018 -34.72 37.21 -12.98
N GLY A 1019 -33.43 37.19 -12.61
CA GLY A 1019 -32.80 38.22 -11.77
C GLY A 1019 -32.12 39.38 -12.52
N LEU A 1020 -32.25 39.45 -13.85
CA LEU A 1020 -31.77 40.54 -14.69
C LEU A 1020 -32.89 41.08 -15.57
N ASP A 1021 -32.79 42.34 -15.99
CA ASP A 1021 -33.62 42.82 -17.10
C ASP A 1021 -33.14 42.19 -18.43
N GLY A 1022 -34.03 42.16 -19.43
CA GLY A 1022 -33.72 41.50 -20.71
C GLY A 1022 -32.55 42.11 -21.48
N SER A 1023 -32.25 43.40 -21.29
CA SER A 1023 -31.09 44.04 -21.93
C SER A 1023 -29.80 43.70 -21.20
N ALA A 1024 -29.77 43.75 -19.86
CA ALA A 1024 -28.64 43.34 -19.05
C ALA A 1024 -28.30 41.83 -19.21
N PHE A 1025 -29.31 40.96 -19.34
CA PHE A 1025 -29.08 39.54 -19.64
C PHE A 1025 -28.41 39.36 -21.01
N THR A 1026 -28.92 40.04 -22.05
CA THR A 1026 -28.38 39.93 -23.41
C THR A 1026 -26.96 40.49 -23.51
N GLU A 1027 -26.70 41.63 -22.87
CA GLU A 1027 -25.36 42.23 -22.75
C GLU A 1027 -24.38 41.28 -22.05
N ALA A 1028 -24.77 40.73 -20.90
CA ALA A 1028 -23.92 39.80 -20.14
C ALA A 1028 -23.65 38.50 -20.91
N TRP A 1029 -24.65 37.95 -21.63
CA TRP A 1029 -24.48 36.74 -22.43
C TRP A 1029 -23.50 36.96 -23.58
N GLU A 1030 -23.69 38.04 -24.36
CA GLU A 1030 -22.80 38.38 -25.49
C GLU A 1030 -21.40 38.86 -25.04
N ALA A 1031 -21.26 39.41 -23.83
CA ALA A 1031 -19.95 39.64 -23.22
C ALA A 1031 -19.26 38.32 -22.84
N GLY A 1032 -20.02 37.35 -22.32
CA GLY A 1032 -19.57 35.99 -22.03
C GLY A 1032 -19.07 35.25 -23.27
N ARG A 1033 -19.83 35.28 -24.36
CA ARG A 1033 -19.47 34.65 -25.65
C ARG A 1033 -18.15 35.12 -26.28
N LYS A 1034 -17.73 36.34 -25.95
CA LYS A 1034 -16.49 36.96 -26.43
C LYS A 1034 -15.35 36.83 -25.43
N LEU A 1035 -15.62 36.26 -24.26
CA LEU A 1035 -14.62 36.09 -23.23
C LEU A 1035 -13.78 34.85 -23.51
N ASP A 1036 -12.49 34.96 -23.20
CA ASP A 1036 -11.64 33.78 -23.08
C ASP A 1036 -12.19 32.85 -21.97
N PRO A 1037 -12.27 31.52 -22.17
CA PRO A 1037 -12.81 30.58 -21.18
C PRO A 1037 -12.13 30.63 -19.82
N TYR A 1038 -10.82 30.91 -19.76
CA TYR A 1038 -10.06 31.01 -18.50
C TYR A 1038 -10.25 32.37 -17.82
N LYS A 1039 -10.45 33.44 -18.60
CA LYS A 1039 -10.95 34.70 -18.03
C LYS A 1039 -12.35 34.53 -17.46
N ALA A 1040 -13.20 33.70 -18.07
CA ALA A 1040 -14.57 33.44 -17.57
C ALA A 1040 -14.56 32.60 -16.28
N ALA A 1041 -13.56 31.73 -16.14
CA ALA A 1041 -13.28 31.01 -14.91
C ALA A 1041 -12.98 31.95 -13.74
N ALA A 1042 -12.16 32.97 -13.95
CA ALA A 1042 -11.61 33.83 -12.89
C ALA A 1042 -12.57 34.87 -12.28
N GLU A 1043 -13.74 35.13 -12.84
CA GLU A 1043 -14.62 36.23 -12.42
C GLU A 1043 -15.40 35.94 -11.12
N GLY A 1044 -14.78 36.04 -9.94
CA GLY A 1044 -15.43 35.78 -8.64
C GLY A 1044 -15.09 36.82 -7.56
N PRO A 1045 -15.82 36.85 -6.43
CA PRO A 1045 -15.57 37.80 -5.34
C PRO A 1045 -14.27 37.54 -4.55
N GLU A 1046 -13.63 36.38 -4.72
CA GLU A 1046 -12.30 36.08 -4.18
C GLU A 1046 -11.40 35.47 -5.27
N MET A 1047 -10.18 35.99 -5.37
CA MET A 1047 -9.22 35.67 -6.43
C MET A 1047 -8.38 34.44 -6.06
N TRP A 1048 -8.30 33.45 -6.95
CA TRP A 1048 -7.45 32.26 -6.81
C TRP A 1048 -6.71 31.92 -8.12
N LEU A 1049 -6.44 32.92 -8.97
CA LEU A 1049 -5.76 32.78 -10.26
C LEU A 1049 -4.65 33.84 -10.51
N GLU A 1050 -4.15 34.48 -9.46
CA GLU A 1050 -2.90 35.27 -9.54
C GLU A 1050 -1.73 34.41 -9.03
N GLU A 1051 -0.53 34.63 -9.61
CA GLU A 1051 0.72 33.84 -9.41
C GLU A 1051 0.77 32.41 -10.01
N ARG A 1052 0.48 32.25 -11.32
CA ARG A 1052 1.15 31.19 -12.12
C ARG A 1052 1.30 31.43 -13.64
N THR A 1053 1.17 32.67 -14.11
CA THR A 1053 1.42 33.03 -15.52
C THR A 1053 2.46 34.15 -15.63
N ASP A 1054 3.73 33.79 -15.46
CA ASP A 1054 4.83 34.52 -16.10
C ASP A 1054 5.95 33.53 -16.39
N ASP A 1055 5.79 32.78 -17.50
CA ASP A 1055 6.89 32.24 -18.31
C ASP A 1055 6.34 31.66 -19.64
N GLY A 1056 6.41 32.46 -20.70
CA GLY A 1056 6.56 32.01 -22.10
C GLY A 1056 5.60 30.96 -22.69
N ALA A 1057 4.30 31.26 -22.83
CA ALA A 1057 3.38 30.50 -23.72
C ALA A 1057 2.29 31.37 -24.38
N GLY A 1058 2.71 32.48 -25.00
CA GLY A 1058 1.82 33.42 -25.68
C GLY A 1058 1.79 33.26 -27.20
N GLU A 1059 1.46 32.07 -27.72
CA GLU A 1059 1.18 31.90 -29.17
C GLU A 1059 -0.30 31.62 -29.41
N HIS A 1060 -0.89 32.46 -30.26
CA HIS A 1060 -2.31 32.38 -30.62
C HIS A 1060 -2.58 31.16 -31.50
N TYR A 1061 -3.67 30.45 -31.20
CA TYR A 1061 -4.32 29.56 -32.18
C TYR A 1061 -4.86 30.40 -33.34
N ALA A 1062 -4.01 30.61 -34.36
CA ALA A 1062 -4.43 31.12 -35.66
C ALA A 1062 -5.09 30.00 -36.48
N THR A 1063 -6.09 30.37 -37.27
CA THR A 1063 -6.77 29.47 -38.22
C THR A 1063 -5.83 28.99 -39.32
N PRO A 1064 -5.97 27.76 -39.84
CA PRO A 1064 -5.15 27.29 -40.94
C PRO A 1064 -5.56 27.98 -42.26
N GLU A 1065 -4.62 28.71 -42.86
CA GLU A 1065 -4.68 29.08 -44.28
C GLU A 1065 -3.64 28.28 -45.06
N ASP A 1066 -3.94 28.00 -46.33
CA ASP A 1066 -3.08 27.28 -47.28
C ASP A 1066 -1.70 27.94 -47.42
N ASP A 1067 -0.63 27.13 -47.45
CA ASP A 1067 0.63 27.58 -48.02
C ASP A 1067 1.31 26.47 -48.85
N SER A 1068 1.61 26.82 -50.09
CA SER A 1068 2.36 25.99 -51.05
C SER A 1068 3.83 26.46 -51.09
N PRO A 1069 4.81 25.58 -51.37
CA PRO A 1069 6.22 25.93 -51.21
C PRO A 1069 6.77 26.68 -52.43
N GLU A 1070 7.31 27.88 -52.22
CA GLU A 1070 8.25 28.52 -53.17
C GLU A 1070 9.63 28.76 -52.52
N ASP A 1071 10.58 27.93 -52.95
CA ASP A 1071 11.99 28.20 -53.28
C ASP A 1071 12.76 29.30 -52.51
N ASP A 1072 13.75 28.90 -51.71
CA ASP A 1072 14.72 29.80 -51.08
C ASP A 1072 16.15 29.48 -51.52
N SER A 1073 16.95 30.51 -51.82
CA SER A 1073 18.33 30.39 -52.31
C SER A 1073 19.23 31.49 -51.75
N PRO A 1074 20.49 31.18 -51.38
CA PRO A 1074 21.00 31.65 -50.08
C PRO A 1074 22.06 32.76 -50.16
N ARG A 1075 22.11 33.64 -49.14
CA ARG A 1075 23.28 34.51 -48.87
C ARG A 1075 23.53 34.79 -47.38
N THR A 1076 24.62 34.21 -46.88
CA THR A 1076 25.44 34.65 -45.72
C THR A 1076 26.43 35.77 -46.15
N PRO A 1077 27.32 36.36 -45.31
CA PRO A 1077 27.58 36.20 -43.85
C PRO A 1077 27.80 37.51 -43.00
N VAL A 1078 27.75 37.41 -41.64
CA VAL A 1078 28.73 37.82 -40.55
C VAL A 1078 29.45 39.20 -40.65
N PRO A 1079 29.72 40.02 -39.58
CA PRO A 1079 30.20 39.70 -38.19
C PRO A 1079 29.47 40.42 -37.02
N ASP A 1080 29.81 40.23 -35.74
CA ASP A 1080 30.88 39.45 -35.06
C ASP A 1080 30.32 38.81 -33.76
#